data_AF-A0A344LDZ3-F1
#
_entry.id   AF-A0A344LDZ3-F1
#
_cell.length_a   1.000
_cell.length_b   1.000
_cell.length_c   1.000
_cell.angle_alpha   90.00
_cell.angle_beta   90.00
_cell.angle_gamma   90.00
#
_symmetry.space_group_name_H-M   'P 1'
#
loop_
_entity.id
_entity.type
_entity.pdbx_description
1 polymer ?
#
loop_
_entity_poly.entity_id
_entity_poly.type
_entity_poly.pdbx_seq_one_letter_code
_entity_poly.pdbx_strand_id
1 'polypeptide(L)'
;MRYRIDAAERPDSLYAVWNGGVFRAQRSTADGTVLLVAQPGEEAPEDFDTEWNGRPAKVVPEAEAATTFSVQTHCLFADEIYRVAPQDGEALTLRWTGQDEARARELGLTEFTTTAAPEEVEALWQERHDFVAANGPRPERGTGDPNALLRAIGRTMLKVLPDGWERVGAQLRQVGGYAELEVRAIAGDLVVSLSPPAELGQLFTLLRSAMYQPSTGTWFEGTFTLDSSSNFDFDFDVDAEPHWRLAPGEGGRPTARAYEAELELYPRDRKHVPDWLAAKAGLPLDVVFRQAKVVDSHIEGEKPVVNRPPLPPDEVRRVLDYLYRSPVAFGRPVPLPDLFSPHGRPDVPDAFHTDGTWIWPAAVPHYLRKYGVPPEPELVDHIRANLHRPPYVPDKLRHTAEAEVLGKPYPPQSEEDLPKPDEHARGERDGDGLPKLRAAGVLDVLHRRLAELGVPASRYRIGEPADGAWCLRRVGGHWEVARFEGGEPVDPVPFDHVQDAARHLVGTMVLYPALAREPEEAESGHPTDWPILPLRGEPPLNFFRAKRMVVLPAGTVVQRFGNEAGNLVHPEHVRFPETSLAFEREREQHTYVVHRPLRVLTGITVPWGALPGGAVAYLLPRPLGQHVETKAMEKVSA
;
A
#
# COMPACT_ATOMS: atom_id res chain seq x y z
N MET A 1 -16.22 2.96 -23.58
CA MET A 1 -17.18 2.03 -22.96
C MET A 1 -17.90 2.84 -21.90
N ARG A 2 -19.24 2.81 -21.87
CA ARG A 2 -20.01 3.50 -20.82
C ARG A 2 -20.21 2.54 -19.64
N TYR A 3 -20.33 3.06 -18.43
CA TYR A 3 -20.62 2.27 -17.23
C TYR A 3 -22.03 2.60 -16.74
N ARG A 4 -22.76 1.59 -16.28
CA ARG A 4 -24.07 1.72 -15.63
C ARG A 4 -24.12 0.82 -14.40
N ILE A 5 -24.81 1.27 -13.35
CA ILE A 5 -25.09 0.44 -12.19
C ILE A 5 -26.57 0.12 -12.14
N ASP A 6 -26.89 -1.14 -11.88
CA ASP A 6 -28.24 -1.57 -11.54
C ASP A 6 -28.34 -1.85 -10.04
N ALA A 7 -28.93 -0.89 -9.32
CA ALA A 7 -29.05 -0.87 -7.86
C ALA A 7 -30.49 -1.07 -7.36
N ALA A 8 -31.44 -1.37 -8.25
CA ALA A 8 -32.87 -1.25 -7.98
C ALA A 8 -33.38 -2.17 -6.84
N GLU A 9 -32.71 -3.30 -6.58
CA GLU A 9 -33.02 -4.18 -5.44
C GLU A 9 -31.73 -4.71 -4.80
N ARG A 10 -31.18 -3.98 -3.82
CA ARG A 10 -29.98 -4.44 -3.10
C ARG A 10 -30.34 -5.53 -2.09
N PRO A 11 -29.55 -6.63 -2.03
CA PRO A 11 -29.80 -7.72 -1.09
C PRO A 11 -29.26 -7.41 0.32
N ASP A 12 -28.87 -6.19 0.65
CA ASP A 12 -28.24 -5.87 1.93
C ASP A 12 -29.14 -6.23 3.12
N SER A 13 -28.76 -7.30 3.82
CA SER A 13 -29.52 -7.87 4.93
C SER A 13 -28.67 -8.90 5.67
N LEU A 14 -29.16 -9.33 6.82
CA LEU A 14 -28.80 -10.62 7.40
C LEU A 14 -29.59 -11.73 6.68
N TYR A 15 -28.94 -12.87 6.45
CA TYR A 15 -29.48 -14.07 5.85
C TYR A 15 -29.17 -15.30 6.71
N ALA A 16 -29.95 -16.35 6.49
CA ALA A 16 -29.71 -17.67 7.04
C ALA A 16 -29.93 -18.75 5.98
N VAL A 17 -29.13 -19.82 6.06
CA VAL A 17 -29.33 -21.02 5.26
C VAL A 17 -30.17 -22.01 6.07
N TRP A 18 -31.31 -22.41 5.51
CA TRP A 18 -32.24 -23.34 6.12
C TRP A 18 -32.72 -24.36 5.08
N ASN A 19 -32.59 -25.66 5.36
CA ASN A 19 -32.95 -26.74 4.44
C ASN A 19 -32.43 -26.56 2.99
N GLY A 20 -31.23 -25.98 2.83
CA GLY A 20 -30.60 -25.71 1.54
C GLY A 20 -31.06 -24.43 0.84
N GLY A 21 -32.09 -23.74 1.34
CA GLY A 21 -32.53 -22.43 0.86
C GLY A 21 -31.87 -21.27 1.60
N VAL A 22 -31.79 -20.10 0.95
CA VAL A 22 -31.29 -18.84 1.54
C VAL A 22 -32.49 -17.94 1.83
N PHE A 23 -32.60 -17.48 3.08
CA PHE A 23 -33.72 -16.65 3.52
C PHE A 23 -33.20 -15.40 4.20
N ARG A 24 -33.93 -14.27 4.05
CA ARG A 24 -33.66 -13.09 4.86
C ARG A 24 -33.91 -13.44 6.33
N ALA A 25 -33.05 -12.95 7.20
CA ALA A 25 -33.04 -13.32 8.60
C ALA A 25 -33.10 -12.11 9.53
N GLN A 26 -33.76 -12.24 10.66
CA GLN A 26 -33.64 -11.33 11.80
C GLN A 26 -33.29 -12.14 13.05
N ARG A 27 -32.19 -11.78 13.71
CA ARG A 27 -31.78 -12.41 14.98
C ARG A 27 -32.57 -11.81 16.12
N SER A 28 -33.17 -12.67 16.94
CA SER A 28 -33.73 -12.26 18.23
C SER A 28 -32.61 -12.02 19.23
N THR A 29 -32.68 -10.91 19.96
CA THR A 29 -31.73 -10.59 21.03
C THR A 29 -32.08 -11.24 22.36
N ALA A 30 -33.22 -11.94 22.46
CA ALA A 30 -33.79 -12.39 23.74
C ALA A 30 -33.68 -13.90 23.97
N ASP A 31 -33.78 -14.72 22.93
CA ASP A 31 -34.05 -16.16 23.07
C ASP A 31 -33.26 -17.06 22.11
N GLY A 32 -32.27 -16.51 21.38
CA GLY A 32 -31.41 -17.31 20.49
C GLY A 32 -32.16 -17.91 19.29
N THR A 33 -33.24 -17.26 18.86
CA THR A 33 -34.00 -17.63 17.66
C THR A 33 -33.68 -16.71 16.48
N VAL A 34 -33.93 -17.20 15.28
CA VAL A 34 -33.83 -16.45 14.03
C VAL A 34 -35.18 -16.51 13.31
N LEU A 35 -35.70 -15.35 12.95
CA LEU A 35 -36.86 -15.23 12.06
C LEU A 35 -36.38 -15.29 10.62
N LEU A 36 -36.79 -16.34 9.89
CA LEU A 36 -36.59 -16.52 8.46
C LEU A 36 -37.77 -15.91 7.71
N VAL A 37 -37.49 -15.13 6.67
CA VAL A 37 -38.51 -14.47 5.83
C VAL A 37 -38.29 -14.87 4.38
N ALA A 38 -39.37 -15.30 3.72
CA ALA A 38 -39.34 -15.68 2.31
C ALA A 38 -38.93 -14.49 1.42
N GLN A 39 -38.16 -14.79 0.37
CA GLN A 39 -37.75 -13.82 -0.65
C GLN A 39 -38.99 -13.34 -1.45
N PRO A 40 -39.03 -12.07 -1.89
CA PRO A 40 -40.09 -11.62 -2.80
C PRO A 40 -40.09 -12.44 -4.09
N GLY A 41 -41.27 -12.92 -4.51
CA GLY A 41 -41.45 -13.64 -5.77
C GLY A 41 -41.01 -15.11 -5.77
N GLU A 42 -40.52 -15.64 -4.66
CA GLU A 42 -40.23 -17.07 -4.49
C GLU A 42 -41.36 -17.78 -3.73
N GLU A 43 -41.62 -19.03 -4.08
CA GLU A 43 -42.61 -19.85 -3.38
C GLU A 43 -42.08 -20.21 -1.99
N ALA A 44 -42.81 -19.80 -0.96
CA ALA A 44 -42.42 -20.06 0.41
C ALA A 44 -42.55 -21.55 0.73
N PRO A 45 -41.62 -22.14 1.52
CA PRO A 45 -41.77 -23.50 2.01
C PRO A 45 -43.08 -23.70 2.77
N GLU A 46 -43.70 -24.87 2.63
CA GLU A 46 -45.00 -25.18 3.27
C GLU A 46 -44.98 -25.04 4.80
N ASP A 47 -43.80 -25.15 5.41
CA ASP A 47 -43.61 -25.09 6.86
C ASP A 47 -43.38 -23.66 7.40
N PHE A 48 -43.49 -22.63 6.56
CA PHE A 48 -43.49 -21.21 6.98
C PHE A 48 -44.90 -20.83 7.45
N ASP A 49 -45.11 -20.93 8.76
CA ASP A 49 -46.41 -20.89 9.43
C ASP A 49 -46.78 -19.53 10.04
N THR A 50 -45.93 -18.51 9.84
CA THR A 50 -46.17 -17.15 10.32
C THR A 50 -45.97 -16.13 9.20
N GLU A 51 -46.23 -14.85 9.49
CA GLU A 51 -46.02 -13.75 8.57
C GLU A 51 -45.22 -12.62 9.20
N TRP A 52 -44.36 -11.98 8.40
CA TRP A 52 -43.61 -10.79 8.78
C TRP A 52 -43.63 -9.77 7.65
N ASN A 53 -44.11 -8.55 7.94
CA ASN A 53 -44.31 -7.49 6.95
C ASN A 53 -45.08 -7.97 5.70
N GLY A 54 -46.11 -8.79 5.90
CA GLY A 54 -46.96 -9.34 4.83
C GLY A 54 -46.28 -10.42 3.97
N ARG A 55 -45.20 -11.04 4.46
CA ARG A 55 -44.52 -12.14 3.78
C ARG A 55 -44.49 -13.39 4.66
N PRO A 56 -44.60 -14.60 4.07
CA PRO A 56 -44.41 -15.84 4.80
C PRO A 56 -43.07 -15.87 5.53
N ALA A 57 -43.10 -16.32 6.77
CA ALA A 57 -41.95 -16.36 7.66
C ALA A 57 -42.00 -17.60 8.57
N LYS A 58 -40.87 -17.90 9.20
CA LYS A 58 -40.73 -19.00 10.15
C LYS A 58 -39.72 -18.62 11.23
N VAL A 59 -40.02 -18.92 12.50
CA VAL A 59 -39.04 -18.80 13.58
C VAL A 59 -38.36 -20.14 13.78
N VAL A 60 -37.04 -20.16 13.76
CA VAL A 60 -36.22 -21.36 14.03
C VAL A 60 -35.20 -21.06 15.13
N PRO A 61 -34.79 -22.05 15.94
CA PRO A 61 -33.63 -21.90 16.81
C PRO A 61 -32.38 -21.57 15.97
N GLU A 62 -31.53 -20.64 16.42
CA GLU A 62 -30.33 -20.25 15.67
C GLU A 62 -29.39 -21.44 15.41
N ALA A 63 -29.34 -22.40 16.34
CA ALA A 63 -28.54 -23.61 16.22
C ALA A 63 -29.00 -24.55 15.09
N GLU A 64 -30.26 -24.44 14.66
CA GLU A 64 -30.80 -25.23 13.56
C GLU A 64 -30.49 -24.59 12.20
N ALA A 65 -30.35 -23.26 12.14
CA ALA A 65 -29.87 -22.59 10.94
C ALA A 65 -28.43 -23.05 10.62
N ALA A 66 -28.21 -23.58 9.42
CA ALA A 66 -26.92 -24.18 9.06
C ALA A 66 -25.80 -23.14 9.07
N THR A 67 -26.08 -21.94 8.57
CA THR A 67 -25.20 -20.78 8.69
C THR A 67 -26.03 -19.51 8.63
N THR A 68 -25.52 -18.44 9.24
CA THR A 68 -26.06 -17.09 9.08
C THR A 68 -24.97 -16.19 8.56
N PHE A 69 -25.32 -15.24 7.70
CA PHE A 69 -24.34 -14.35 7.08
C PHE A 69 -24.97 -13.00 6.77
N SER A 70 -24.17 -11.94 6.76
CA SER A 70 -24.59 -10.63 6.26
C SER A 70 -24.08 -10.41 4.84
N VAL A 71 -24.85 -9.66 4.06
CA VAL A 71 -24.41 -9.12 2.77
C VAL A 71 -24.44 -7.60 2.86
N GLN A 72 -23.37 -6.94 2.40
CA GLN A 72 -23.24 -5.49 2.35
C GLN A 72 -22.74 -5.06 0.98
N THR A 73 -23.46 -4.17 0.33
CA THR A 73 -23.05 -3.63 -0.97
C THR A 73 -22.04 -2.50 -0.76
N HIS A 74 -20.94 -2.57 -1.50
CA HIS A 74 -19.89 -1.57 -1.55
C HIS A 74 -19.73 -1.04 -2.97
N CYS A 75 -19.16 0.15 -3.06
CA CYS A 75 -18.95 0.81 -4.33
C CYS A 75 -17.67 1.64 -4.38
N LEU A 76 -17.20 1.89 -5.60
CA LEU A 76 -16.13 2.84 -5.89
C LEU A 76 -16.77 4.13 -6.41
N PHE A 77 -16.49 5.25 -5.76
CA PHE A 77 -16.99 6.57 -6.10
C PHE A 77 -15.90 7.62 -5.88
N ALA A 78 -15.58 8.40 -6.91
CA ALA A 78 -14.56 9.46 -6.84
C ALA A 78 -13.21 8.97 -6.28
N ASP A 79 -12.72 7.84 -6.83
CA ASP A 79 -11.49 7.15 -6.41
C ASP A 79 -11.47 6.59 -4.97
N GLU A 80 -12.63 6.49 -4.30
CA GLU A 80 -12.71 6.03 -2.92
C GLU A 80 -13.80 4.97 -2.71
N ILE A 81 -13.58 4.10 -1.72
CA ILE A 81 -14.46 2.98 -1.41
C ILE A 81 -15.49 3.38 -0.36
N TYR A 82 -16.74 3.12 -0.65
CA TYR A 82 -17.86 3.36 0.25
C TYR A 82 -18.71 2.11 0.42
N ARG A 83 -19.31 1.97 1.60
CA ARG A 83 -20.45 1.09 1.79
C ARG A 83 -21.73 1.83 1.42
N VAL A 84 -22.58 1.20 0.64
CA VAL A 84 -23.87 1.78 0.27
C VAL A 84 -24.88 1.54 1.40
N ALA A 85 -25.57 2.58 1.87
CA ALA A 85 -26.53 2.44 2.96
C ALA A 85 -27.83 1.78 2.47
N PRO A 86 -28.47 0.90 3.27
CA PRO A 86 -29.71 0.22 2.89
C PRO A 86 -30.91 1.18 2.97
N GLN A 87 -31.11 1.99 1.92
CA GLN A 87 -32.21 2.94 1.83
C GLN A 87 -32.73 3.04 0.39
N ASP A 88 -34.04 2.98 0.22
CA ASP A 88 -34.70 3.21 -1.07
C ASP A 88 -34.76 4.72 -1.37
N GLY A 89 -34.24 5.12 -2.53
CA GLY A 89 -34.18 6.50 -2.98
C GLY A 89 -33.51 6.62 -4.34
N GLU A 90 -33.74 7.73 -5.04
CA GLU A 90 -33.11 8.00 -6.35
C GLU A 90 -31.58 8.19 -6.23
N ALA A 91 -31.11 8.75 -5.11
CA ALA A 91 -29.70 8.91 -4.80
C ALA A 91 -29.22 7.86 -3.77
N LEU A 92 -27.99 7.39 -3.95
CA LEU A 92 -27.33 6.47 -3.04
C LEU A 92 -26.69 7.23 -1.88
N THR A 93 -27.05 6.86 -0.65
CA THR A 93 -26.30 7.29 0.55
C THR A 93 -25.08 6.40 0.71
N LEU A 94 -23.89 6.99 0.67
CA LEU A 94 -22.60 6.31 0.72
C LEU A 94 -21.92 6.60 2.05
N ARG A 95 -21.46 5.56 2.75
CA ARG A 95 -20.69 5.67 3.99
C ARG A 95 -19.25 5.24 3.75
N TRP A 96 -18.31 6.12 4.03
CA TRP A 96 -16.90 5.85 3.84
C TRP A 96 -16.43 4.73 4.77
N THR A 97 -15.54 3.89 4.25
CA THR A 97 -14.99 2.73 4.98
C THR A 97 -13.84 3.11 5.92
N GLY A 98 -13.26 4.30 5.76
CA GLY A 98 -12.25 4.86 6.64
C GLY A 98 -12.79 5.40 7.97
N GLN A 99 -11.87 5.68 8.90
CA GLN A 99 -12.20 6.10 10.28
C GLN A 99 -11.59 7.44 10.69
N ASP A 100 -10.74 8.04 9.84
CA ASP A 100 -10.05 9.30 10.15
C ASP A 100 -10.95 10.51 9.85
N GLU A 101 -11.32 11.26 10.90
CA GLU A 101 -12.22 12.40 10.79
C GLU A 101 -11.63 13.58 9.99
N ALA A 102 -10.32 13.81 10.06
CA ALA A 102 -9.67 14.87 9.28
C ALA A 102 -9.68 14.50 7.80
N ARG A 103 -9.34 13.25 7.48
CA ARG A 103 -9.38 12.73 6.11
C ARG A 103 -10.81 12.73 5.56
N ALA A 104 -11.81 12.41 6.37
CA ALA A 104 -13.21 12.46 5.96
C ALA A 104 -13.62 13.88 5.50
N ARG A 105 -13.21 14.92 6.24
CA ARG A 105 -13.46 16.32 5.85
C ARG A 105 -12.77 16.70 4.54
N GLU A 106 -11.53 16.23 4.35
CA GLU A 106 -10.77 16.47 3.12
C GLU A 106 -11.36 15.78 1.88
N LEU A 107 -11.98 14.61 2.08
CA LEU A 107 -12.78 13.92 1.06
C LEU A 107 -14.15 14.58 0.81
N GLY A 108 -14.47 15.68 1.51
CA GLY A 108 -15.75 16.37 1.41
C GLY A 108 -16.92 15.57 1.97
N LEU A 109 -16.70 14.81 3.05
CA LEU A 109 -17.71 14.01 3.72
C LEU A 109 -18.29 14.73 4.93
N THR A 110 -19.56 14.47 5.23
CA THR A 110 -20.23 14.90 6.47
C THR A 110 -20.64 13.66 7.25
N GLU A 111 -20.24 13.56 8.51
CA GLU A 111 -20.47 12.35 9.34
C GLU A 111 -20.02 11.04 8.67
N PHE A 112 -18.90 11.08 7.93
CA PHE A 112 -18.38 9.96 7.13
C PHE A 112 -19.30 9.53 5.97
N THR A 113 -20.24 10.38 5.56
CA THR A 113 -21.20 10.07 4.50
C THR A 113 -21.21 11.11 3.37
N THR A 114 -21.75 10.68 2.23
CA THR A 114 -22.03 11.51 1.05
C THR A 114 -23.20 10.90 0.28
N THR A 115 -23.76 11.65 -0.66
CA THR A 115 -24.73 11.13 -1.64
C THR A 115 -24.10 11.06 -3.03
N ALA A 116 -24.51 10.10 -3.84
CA ALA A 116 -24.13 9.98 -5.24
C ALA A 116 -25.32 9.48 -6.06
N ALA A 117 -25.44 9.92 -7.32
CA ALA A 117 -26.35 9.28 -8.27
C ALA A 117 -25.77 7.91 -8.69
N PRO A 118 -26.62 6.90 -8.97
CA PRO A 118 -26.14 5.58 -9.41
C PRO A 118 -25.19 5.62 -10.61
N GLU A 119 -25.38 6.56 -11.53
CA GLU A 119 -24.52 6.78 -12.69
C GLU A 119 -23.14 7.38 -12.39
N GLU A 120 -22.93 7.99 -11.21
CA GLU A 120 -21.63 8.53 -10.80
C GLU A 120 -20.72 7.46 -10.19
N VAL A 121 -21.25 6.28 -9.90
CA VAL A 121 -20.52 5.20 -9.25
C VAL A 121 -19.81 4.34 -10.31
N GLU A 122 -18.54 4.05 -10.08
CA GLU A 122 -17.65 3.43 -11.07
C GLU A 122 -17.68 1.90 -11.03
N ALA A 123 -17.91 1.34 -9.84
CA ALA A 123 -17.96 -0.11 -9.62
C ALA A 123 -18.83 -0.44 -8.41
N LEU A 124 -19.38 -1.65 -8.42
CA LEU A 124 -20.18 -2.22 -7.35
C LEU A 124 -19.72 -3.66 -7.04
N TRP A 125 -19.67 -4.02 -5.77
CA TRP A 125 -19.48 -5.41 -5.32
C TRP A 125 -20.19 -5.64 -3.99
N GLN A 126 -20.33 -6.91 -3.61
CA GLN A 126 -20.91 -7.31 -2.34
C GLN A 126 -19.86 -7.92 -1.44
N GLU A 127 -19.78 -7.45 -0.20
CA GLU A 127 -19.08 -8.13 0.89
C GLU A 127 -20.06 -9.08 1.61
N ARG A 128 -19.61 -10.31 1.85
CA ARG A 128 -20.33 -11.30 2.65
C ARG A 128 -19.51 -11.65 3.90
N HIS A 129 -20.18 -11.69 5.05
CA HIS A 129 -19.59 -12.08 6.33
C HIS A 129 -20.40 -13.21 6.97
N ASP A 130 -19.78 -14.37 7.11
CA ASP A 130 -20.38 -15.55 7.74
C ASP A 130 -20.18 -15.52 9.26
N PHE A 131 -21.27 -15.69 9.99
CA PHE A 131 -21.30 -15.84 11.43
C PHE A 131 -21.44 -17.33 11.75
N VAL A 132 -20.33 -18.05 11.73
CA VAL A 132 -20.31 -19.47 12.08
C VAL A 132 -20.44 -19.62 13.59
N ALA A 133 -21.53 -20.22 14.06
CA ALA A 133 -21.64 -20.64 15.46
C ALA A 133 -20.58 -21.71 15.75
N ALA A 134 -19.88 -21.62 16.89
CA ALA A 134 -18.76 -22.50 17.24
C ALA A 134 -19.10 -24.01 17.15
N ASN A 135 -20.37 -24.38 17.30
CA ASN A 135 -20.89 -25.74 17.24
C ASN A 135 -21.99 -25.95 16.17
N GLY A 136 -22.11 -25.04 15.19
CA GLY A 136 -23.13 -25.14 14.13
C GLY A 136 -22.79 -26.22 13.08
N PRO A 137 -23.79 -26.76 12.36
CA PRO A 137 -23.55 -27.70 11.27
C PRO A 137 -22.73 -27.04 10.15
N ARG A 138 -21.54 -27.56 9.86
CA ARG A 138 -20.71 -27.10 8.73
C ARG A 138 -21.05 -27.92 7.47
N PRO A 139 -21.00 -27.33 6.26
CA PRO A 139 -21.15 -28.10 5.02
C PRO A 139 -20.14 -29.25 5.00
N GLU A 140 -20.59 -30.44 4.61
CA GLU A 140 -19.71 -31.60 4.53
C GLU A 140 -18.69 -31.39 3.40
N ARG A 141 -17.42 -31.31 3.75
CA ARG A 141 -16.32 -30.98 2.83
C ARG A 141 -16.18 -32.05 1.75
N GLY A 142 -15.95 -31.64 0.51
CA GLY A 142 -15.77 -32.56 -0.63
C GLY A 142 -17.07 -33.27 -1.05
N THR A 143 -18.23 -32.81 -0.59
CA THR A 143 -19.54 -33.31 -1.00
C THR A 143 -20.25 -32.32 -1.92
N GLY A 144 -21.09 -32.84 -2.83
CA GLY A 144 -21.78 -32.05 -3.86
C GLY A 144 -21.21 -32.26 -5.26
N ASP A 145 -22.01 -32.00 -6.29
CA ASP A 145 -21.58 -32.04 -7.71
C ASP A 145 -21.17 -30.62 -8.15
N PRO A 146 -19.86 -30.34 -8.35
CA PRO A 146 -19.39 -29.04 -8.82
C PRO A 146 -20.09 -28.58 -10.11
N ASN A 147 -20.38 -29.50 -11.04
CA ASN A 147 -21.05 -29.15 -12.29
C ASN A 147 -22.51 -28.76 -12.07
N ALA A 148 -23.21 -29.38 -11.11
CA ALA A 148 -24.56 -28.97 -10.73
C ALA A 148 -24.57 -27.57 -10.09
N LEU A 149 -23.58 -27.27 -9.25
CA LEU A 149 -23.42 -25.95 -8.64
C LEU A 149 -23.10 -24.87 -9.68
N LEU A 150 -22.20 -25.13 -10.63
CA LEU A 150 -21.91 -24.22 -11.75
C LEU A 150 -23.16 -23.93 -12.61
N ARG A 151 -23.97 -24.95 -12.91
CA ARG A 151 -25.26 -24.77 -13.60
C ARG A 151 -26.25 -23.96 -12.76
N ALA A 152 -26.25 -24.12 -11.43
CA ALA A 152 -27.10 -23.32 -10.54
C ALA A 152 -26.64 -21.85 -10.50
N ILE A 153 -25.33 -21.60 -10.44
CA ILE A 153 -24.73 -20.25 -10.54
C ILE A 153 -25.20 -19.56 -11.82
N GLY A 154 -25.04 -20.21 -12.98
CA GLY A 154 -25.50 -19.66 -14.26
C GLY A 154 -27.00 -19.32 -14.27
N ARG A 155 -27.85 -20.22 -13.76
CA ARG A 155 -29.31 -19.97 -13.66
C ARG A 155 -29.65 -18.80 -12.73
N THR A 156 -28.96 -18.66 -11.60
CA THR A 156 -29.17 -17.55 -10.67
C THR A 156 -28.75 -16.22 -11.30
N MET A 157 -27.64 -16.20 -12.04
CA MET A 157 -27.18 -14.99 -12.73
C MET A 157 -28.17 -14.52 -13.79
N LEU A 158 -28.77 -15.43 -14.57
CA LEU A 158 -29.78 -15.09 -15.60
C LEU A 158 -30.98 -14.31 -15.06
N LYS A 159 -31.29 -14.39 -13.75
CA LYS A 159 -32.39 -13.65 -13.12
C LYS A 159 -32.17 -12.12 -13.07
N VAL A 160 -30.91 -11.68 -13.11
CA VAL A 160 -30.53 -10.27 -12.89
C VAL A 160 -29.83 -9.62 -14.08
N LEU A 161 -29.76 -10.32 -15.23
CA LEU A 161 -29.09 -9.78 -16.40
C LEU A 161 -29.95 -8.71 -17.09
N PRO A 162 -29.34 -7.61 -17.55
CA PRO A 162 -30.06 -6.59 -18.29
C PRO A 162 -30.49 -7.09 -19.67
N ASP A 163 -31.50 -6.44 -20.25
CA ASP A 163 -31.88 -6.67 -21.64
C ASP A 163 -30.68 -6.44 -22.60
N GLY A 164 -30.55 -7.31 -23.59
CA GLY A 164 -29.50 -7.20 -24.61
C GLY A 164 -28.08 -7.57 -24.13
N TRP A 165 -27.96 -8.26 -22.99
CA TRP A 165 -26.67 -8.76 -22.51
C TRP A 165 -26.01 -9.73 -23.52
N GLU A 166 -24.68 -9.69 -23.58
CA GLU A 166 -23.85 -10.54 -24.45
C GLU A 166 -22.96 -11.48 -23.64
N ARG A 167 -22.42 -10.98 -22.53
CA ARG A 167 -21.55 -11.73 -21.61
C ARG A 167 -21.72 -11.22 -20.20
N VAL A 168 -21.59 -12.11 -19.22
CA VAL A 168 -21.52 -11.75 -17.80
C VAL A 168 -20.37 -12.52 -17.13
N GLY A 169 -19.67 -11.85 -16.22
CA GLY A 169 -18.69 -12.44 -15.33
C GLY A 169 -19.08 -12.25 -13.86
N ALA A 170 -18.92 -13.29 -13.06
CA ALA A 170 -19.04 -13.25 -11.60
C ALA A 170 -17.72 -13.70 -10.98
N GLN A 171 -17.08 -12.79 -10.25
CA GLN A 171 -15.80 -13.03 -9.60
C GLN A 171 -16.01 -13.08 -8.08
N LEU A 172 -15.66 -14.20 -7.47
CA LEU A 172 -15.66 -14.40 -6.03
C LEU A 172 -14.23 -14.42 -5.50
N ARG A 173 -13.98 -13.68 -4.43
CA ARG A 173 -12.79 -13.80 -3.58
C ARG A 173 -13.23 -14.18 -2.20
N GLN A 174 -12.66 -15.22 -1.60
CA GLN A 174 -13.08 -15.66 -0.27
C GLN A 174 -11.94 -16.26 0.55
N VAL A 175 -11.94 -15.96 1.84
CA VAL A 175 -11.14 -16.63 2.89
C VAL A 175 -12.02 -16.81 4.12
N GLY A 176 -12.12 -18.04 4.60
CA GLY A 176 -12.97 -18.39 5.73
C GLY A 176 -14.39 -17.88 5.53
N GLY A 177 -14.87 -17.08 6.50
CA GLY A 177 -16.18 -16.44 6.48
C GLY A 177 -16.24 -15.06 5.81
N TYR A 178 -15.17 -14.58 5.18
CA TYR A 178 -15.17 -13.29 4.47
C TYR A 178 -15.12 -13.51 2.95
N ALA A 179 -16.04 -12.89 2.21
CA ALA A 179 -16.04 -12.95 0.75
C ALA A 179 -16.36 -11.60 0.10
N GLU A 180 -15.78 -11.35 -1.07
CA GLU A 180 -16.19 -10.31 -2.01
C GLU A 180 -16.75 -10.97 -3.28
N LEU A 181 -17.90 -10.50 -3.75
CA LEU A 181 -18.54 -10.93 -4.99
C LEU A 181 -18.80 -9.74 -5.90
N GLU A 182 -18.20 -9.76 -7.08
CA GLU A 182 -18.36 -8.73 -8.10
C GLU A 182 -18.98 -9.34 -9.36
N VAL A 183 -20.07 -8.73 -9.86
CA VAL A 183 -20.76 -9.19 -11.07
C VAL A 183 -20.83 -8.07 -12.09
N ARG A 184 -20.32 -8.33 -13.30
CA ARG A 184 -20.30 -7.39 -14.41
C ARG A 184 -20.86 -8.03 -15.66
N ALA A 185 -21.84 -7.37 -16.28
CA ALA A 185 -22.39 -7.75 -17.58
C ALA A 185 -21.95 -6.77 -18.68
N ILE A 186 -21.84 -7.25 -19.90
CA ILE A 186 -21.62 -6.45 -21.11
C ILE A 186 -22.92 -6.52 -21.92
N ALA A 187 -23.44 -5.36 -22.29
CA ALA A 187 -24.61 -5.22 -23.18
C ALA A 187 -24.30 -4.12 -24.21
N GLY A 188 -23.90 -4.50 -25.43
CA GLY A 188 -23.40 -3.56 -26.42
C GLY A 188 -22.12 -2.83 -25.97
N ASP A 189 -22.14 -1.49 -25.95
CA ASP A 189 -21.02 -0.64 -25.52
C ASP A 189 -21.02 -0.31 -24.02
N LEU A 190 -21.95 -0.91 -23.28
CA LEU A 190 -22.20 -0.69 -21.86
C LEU A 190 -21.65 -1.84 -21.01
N VAL A 191 -20.88 -1.49 -19.97
CA VAL A 191 -20.55 -2.39 -18.87
C VAL A 191 -21.51 -2.08 -17.72
N VAL A 192 -22.23 -3.10 -17.26
CA VAL A 192 -23.22 -2.98 -16.19
C VAL A 192 -22.71 -3.70 -14.94
N SER A 193 -22.52 -2.97 -13.85
CA SER A 193 -22.27 -3.56 -12.53
C SER A 193 -23.60 -3.92 -11.88
N LEU A 194 -23.73 -5.17 -11.45
CA LEU A 194 -24.98 -5.75 -10.95
C LEU A 194 -24.89 -6.03 -9.44
N SER A 195 -26.01 -5.87 -8.74
CA SER A 195 -26.21 -6.38 -7.38
C SER A 195 -26.80 -7.80 -7.45
N PRO A 196 -26.01 -8.89 -7.39
CA PRO A 196 -26.58 -10.23 -7.51
C PRO A 196 -27.42 -10.62 -6.28
N PRO A 197 -28.31 -11.61 -6.38
CA PRO A 197 -29.04 -12.17 -5.24
C PRO A 197 -28.10 -12.85 -4.24
N ALA A 198 -28.48 -12.87 -2.96
CA ALA A 198 -27.66 -13.46 -1.88
C ALA A 198 -27.38 -14.96 -2.08
N GLU A 199 -28.24 -15.66 -2.80
CA GLU A 199 -28.10 -17.06 -3.21
C GLU A 199 -26.82 -17.29 -4.01
N LEU A 200 -26.39 -16.32 -4.81
CA LEU A 200 -25.22 -16.47 -5.68
C LEU A 200 -23.95 -16.69 -4.85
N GLY A 201 -23.74 -15.87 -3.81
CA GLY A 201 -22.61 -16.03 -2.88
C GLY A 201 -22.67 -17.38 -2.15
N GLN A 202 -23.87 -17.86 -1.77
CA GLN A 202 -24.02 -19.17 -1.14
C GLN A 202 -23.63 -20.32 -2.07
N LEU A 203 -24.02 -20.26 -3.34
CA LEU A 203 -23.66 -21.29 -4.34
C LEU A 203 -22.15 -21.37 -4.55
N PHE A 204 -21.46 -20.23 -4.55
CA PHE A 204 -20.01 -20.19 -4.60
C PHE A 204 -19.34 -20.78 -3.34
N THR A 205 -19.86 -20.49 -2.14
CA THR A 205 -19.39 -21.11 -0.89
C THR A 205 -19.55 -22.65 -0.93
N LEU A 206 -20.68 -23.14 -1.46
CA LEU A 206 -20.89 -24.58 -1.66
C LEU A 206 -19.93 -25.15 -2.71
N LEU A 207 -19.64 -24.42 -3.79
CA LEU A 207 -18.69 -24.85 -4.82
C LEU A 207 -17.28 -25.00 -4.24
N ARG A 208 -16.83 -24.05 -3.42
CA ARG A 208 -15.56 -24.17 -2.68
C ARG A 208 -15.53 -25.41 -1.79
N SER A 209 -16.63 -25.69 -1.09
CA SER A 209 -16.74 -26.88 -0.25
C SER A 209 -16.69 -28.17 -1.06
N ALA A 210 -17.40 -28.24 -2.20
CA ALA A 210 -17.40 -29.39 -3.10
C ALA A 210 -16.04 -29.64 -3.77
N MET A 211 -15.28 -28.57 -4.02
CA MET A 211 -13.95 -28.63 -4.66
C MET A 211 -12.78 -28.80 -3.67
N TYR A 212 -13.06 -28.89 -2.37
CA TYR A 212 -12.02 -29.12 -1.36
C TYR A 212 -11.33 -30.47 -1.57
N GLN A 213 -9.99 -30.46 -1.53
CA GLN A 213 -9.16 -31.65 -1.56
C GLN A 213 -8.45 -31.84 -0.21
N PRO A 214 -8.50 -33.03 0.41
CA PRO A 214 -7.79 -33.30 1.65
C PRO A 214 -6.31 -32.94 1.57
N SER A 215 -5.79 -32.27 2.60
CA SER A 215 -4.38 -31.86 2.75
C SER A 215 -3.90 -30.76 1.78
N THR A 216 -4.69 -30.37 0.77
CA THR A 216 -4.34 -29.30 -0.18
C THR A 216 -5.26 -28.08 -0.01
N GLY A 217 -6.50 -28.28 0.47
CA GLY A 217 -7.46 -27.21 0.69
C GLY A 217 -8.38 -26.97 -0.51
N THR A 218 -8.90 -25.75 -0.60
CA THR A 218 -9.73 -25.27 -1.72
C THR A 218 -9.17 -23.95 -2.28
N TRP A 219 -9.80 -23.44 -3.34
CA TRP A 219 -9.42 -22.21 -4.04
C TRP A 219 -9.83 -20.93 -3.30
N PHE A 220 -9.16 -19.81 -3.56
CA PHE A 220 -9.39 -18.50 -2.91
C PHE A 220 -10.12 -17.49 -3.80
N GLU A 221 -9.81 -17.49 -5.09
CA GLU A 221 -10.45 -16.63 -6.10
C GLU A 221 -11.01 -17.51 -7.21
N GLY A 222 -12.22 -17.19 -7.70
CA GLY A 222 -12.88 -17.93 -8.77
C GLY A 222 -13.69 -17.00 -9.67
N THR A 223 -13.56 -17.18 -10.98
CA THR A 223 -14.26 -16.36 -11.99
C THR A 223 -15.14 -17.26 -12.85
N PHE A 224 -16.45 -17.08 -12.72
CA PHE A 224 -17.44 -17.71 -13.58
C PHE A 224 -17.79 -16.76 -14.73
N THR A 225 -17.78 -17.26 -15.96
CA THR A 225 -18.22 -16.50 -17.14
C THR A 225 -19.36 -17.21 -17.85
N LEU A 226 -20.31 -16.44 -18.38
CA LEU A 226 -21.45 -16.94 -19.14
C LEU A 226 -21.70 -16.02 -20.34
N ASP A 227 -21.86 -16.60 -21.52
CA ASP A 227 -22.23 -15.87 -22.74
C ASP A 227 -23.71 -16.06 -23.11
N SER A 228 -24.22 -15.23 -24.02
CA SER A 228 -25.61 -15.27 -24.49
C SER A 228 -25.97 -16.55 -25.25
N SER A 229 -24.99 -17.37 -25.64
CA SER A 229 -25.18 -18.70 -26.22
C SER A 229 -25.27 -19.80 -25.15
N SER A 230 -25.33 -19.43 -23.87
CA SER A 230 -25.35 -20.33 -22.71
C SER A 230 -24.09 -21.18 -22.54
N ASN A 231 -22.96 -20.77 -23.13
CA ASN A 231 -21.67 -21.38 -22.79
C ASN A 231 -21.16 -20.73 -21.50
N PHE A 232 -20.66 -21.56 -20.60
CA PHE A 232 -20.03 -21.09 -19.37
C PHE A 232 -18.67 -21.73 -19.16
N ASP A 233 -17.82 -21.02 -18.43
CA ASP A 233 -16.50 -21.44 -18.02
C ASP A 233 -16.22 -21.00 -16.57
N PHE A 234 -15.34 -21.71 -15.88
CA PHE A 234 -14.96 -21.40 -14.50
C PHE A 234 -13.45 -21.60 -14.29
N ASP A 235 -12.77 -20.49 -14.01
CA ASP A 235 -11.35 -20.45 -13.67
C ASP A 235 -11.19 -20.12 -12.18
N PHE A 236 -10.14 -20.65 -11.54
CA PHE A 236 -9.91 -20.46 -10.11
C PHE A 236 -8.43 -20.53 -9.73
N ASP A 237 -8.07 -19.84 -8.64
CA ASP A 237 -6.73 -19.81 -8.08
C ASP A 237 -6.70 -20.41 -6.66
N VAL A 238 -5.76 -21.30 -6.41
CA VAL A 238 -5.58 -22.03 -5.14
C VAL A 238 -4.40 -21.55 -4.30
N ASP A 239 -3.59 -20.63 -4.81
CA ASP A 239 -2.29 -20.27 -4.23
C ASP A 239 -2.11 -18.77 -4.09
N ALA A 240 -2.44 -17.98 -5.12
CA ALA A 240 -2.26 -16.53 -5.09
C ALA A 240 -3.18 -15.86 -4.07
N GLU A 241 -2.69 -14.80 -3.42
CA GLU A 241 -3.54 -13.97 -2.59
C GLU A 241 -4.60 -13.28 -3.46
N PRO A 242 -5.90 -13.35 -3.10
CA PRO A 242 -6.94 -12.71 -3.88
C PRO A 242 -6.72 -11.20 -4.01
N HIS A 243 -7.10 -10.66 -5.16
CA HIS A 243 -7.00 -9.22 -5.42
C HIS A 243 -8.16 -8.46 -4.77
N TRP A 244 -8.15 -8.39 -3.44
CA TRP A 244 -9.20 -7.75 -2.64
C TRP A 244 -9.43 -6.28 -3.06
N ARG A 245 -10.70 -5.87 -3.13
CA ARG A 245 -11.05 -4.44 -3.13
C ARG A 245 -10.78 -3.84 -1.76
N LEU A 246 -11.08 -4.59 -0.71
CA LEU A 246 -10.93 -4.18 0.68
C LEU A 246 -10.54 -5.39 1.54
N ALA A 247 -9.25 -5.61 1.78
CA ALA A 247 -8.77 -6.87 2.35
C ALA A 247 -9.30 -7.14 3.78
N PRO A 248 -9.46 -8.42 4.20
CA PRO A 248 -9.81 -8.75 5.57
C PRO A 248 -8.82 -8.12 6.57
N GLY A 249 -9.34 -7.43 7.59
CA GLY A 249 -8.52 -6.72 8.59
C GLY A 249 -8.16 -5.27 8.21
N GLU A 250 -8.29 -4.88 6.94
CA GLU A 250 -7.92 -3.54 6.49
C GLU A 250 -8.71 -2.45 7.23
N GLY A 251 -8.04 -1.35 7.60
CA GLY A 251 -8.65 -0.24 8.32
C GLY A 251 -9.05 -0.57 9.77
N GLY A 252 -8.48 -1.62 10.35
CA GLY A 252 -8.79 -2.07 11.72
C GLY A 252 -10.10 -2.85 11.85
N ARG A 253 -10.66 -3.34 10.73
CA ARG A 253 -11.89 -4.13 10.72
C ARG A 253 -11.68 -5.49 11.41
N PRO A 254 -12.64 -6.00 12.20
CA PRO A 254 -12.50 -7.26 12.95
C PRO A 254 -12.66 -8.51 12.08
N THR A 255 -12.23 -8.47 10.81
CA THR A 255 -12.34 -9.56 9.84
C THR A 255 -11.04 -10.34 9.63
N ALA A 256 -9.94 -9.95 10.30
CA ALA A 256 -8.65 -10.64 10.19
C ALA A 256 -8.69 -12.12 10.62
N ARG A 257 -9.61 -12.50 11.52
CA ARG A 257 -9.83 -13.92 11.90
C ARG A 257 -10.28 -14.81 10.74
N ALA A 258 -10.67 -14.23 9.61
CA ALA A 258 -11.03 -14.98 8.40
C ALA A 258 -9.87 -15.88 7.90
N TYR A 259 -8.62 -15.45 8.06
CA TYR A 259 -7.45 -16.23 7.63
C TYR A 259 -7.21 -17.48 8.50
N GLU A 260 -7.39 -17.37 9.81
CA GLU A 260 -7.33 -18.52 10.74
C GLU A 260 -8.50 -19.47 10.47
N ALA A 261 -9.72 -18.92 10.37
CA ALA A 261 -10.93 -19.69 10.08
C ALA A 261 -10.85 -20.44 8.74
N GLU A 262 -10.15 -19.89 7.74
CA GLU A 262 -9.90 -20.57 6.46
C GLU A 262 -9.13 -21.90 6.66
N LEU A 263 -8.10 -21.91 7.51
CA LEU A 263 -7.32 -23.12 7.79
C LEU A 263 -8.09 -24.12 8.66
N GLU A 264 -8.96 -23.63 9.54
CA GLU A 264 -9.87 -24.51 10.28
C GLU A 264 -10.92 -25.15 9.37
N LEU A 265 -11.46 -24.38 8.42
CA LEU A 265 -12.52 -24.79 7.49
C LEU A 265 -12.00 -25.65 6.35
N TYR A 266 -10.80 -25.38 5.83
CA TYR A 266 -10.18 -26.11 4.74
C TYR A 266 -8.72 -26.44 5.09
N PRO A 267 -8.49 -27.46 5.94
CA PRO A 267 -7.14 -27.83 6.38
C PRO A 267 -6.21 -28.19 5.23
N ARG A 268 -4.96 -27.72 5.33
CA ARG A 268 -3.88 -27.98 4.38
C ARG A 268 -2.66 -28.51 5.12
N ASP A 269 -1.88 -29.39 4.49
CA ASP A 269 -0.52 -29.68 4.94
C ASP A 269 0.30 -28.39 4.89
N ARG A 270 1.26 -28.22 5.81
CA ARG A 270 2.01 -26.95 5.94
C ARG A 270 2.66 -26.50 4.62
N LYS A 271 3.16 -27.44 3.81
CA LYS A 271 3.76 -27.23 2.48
C LYS A 271 2.79 -26.72 1.41
N HIS A 272 1.48 -26.87 1.62
CA HIS A 272 0.42 -26.39 0.72
C HIS A 272 -0.27 -25.14 1.28
N VAL A 273 0.19 -24.58 2.40
CA VAL A 273 -0.30 -23.28 2.90
C VAL A 273 0.54 -22.18 2.26
N PRO A 274 -0.05 -21.29 1.45
CA PRO A 274 0.68 -20.17 0.87
C PRO A 274 1.29 -19.26 1.94
N ASP A 275 2.42 -18.64 1.65
CA ASP A 275 3.15 -17.80 2.63
C ASP A 275 2.29 -16.63 3.15
N TRP A 276 1.53 -15.98 2.27
CA TRP A 276 0.62 -14.90 2.65
C TRP A 276 -0.43 -15.37 3.66
N LEU A 277 -1.00 -16.56 3.45
CA LEU A 277 -2.03 -17.11 4.32
C LEU A 277 -1.42 -17.53 5.65
N ALA A 278 -0.25 -18.18 5.64
CA ALA A 278 0.46 -18.56 6.85
C ALA A 278 0.78 -17.33 7.71
N ALA A 279 1.25 -16.25 7.10
CA ALA A 279 1.56 -15.00 7.80
C ALA A 279 0.31 -14.34 8.39
N LYS A 280 -0.75 -14.20 7.60
CA LYS A 280 -1.99 -13.54 8.04
C LYS A 280 -2.83 -14.37 9.00
N ALA A 281 -2.71 -15.70 8.97
CA ALA A 281 -3.30 -16.61 9.95
C ALA A 281 -2.45 -16.78 11.22
N GLY A 282 -1.27 -16.15 11.30
CA GLY A 282 -0.41 -16.22 12.49
C GLY A 282 0.29 -17.57 12.66
N LEU A 283 0.44 -18.38 11.60
CA LEU A 283 1.25 -19.58 11.68
C LEU A 283 2.73 -19.24 11.83
N PRO A 284 3.52 -20.03 12.58
CA PRO A 284 4.97 -19.86 12.60
C PRO A 284 5.59 -20.17 11.23
N LEU A 285 6.83 -19.70 11.03
CA LEU A 285 7.65 -20.06 9.88
C LEU A 285 7.82 -21.59 9.83
N ASP A 286 7.65 -22.16 8.63
CA ASP A 286 7.92 -23.58 8.38
C ASP A 286 9.39 -23.77 8.03
N VAL A 287 10.23 -23.79 9.07
CA VAL A 287 11.68 -23.89 8.92
C VAL A 287 12.23 -25.01 9.80
N VAL A 288 13.26 -25.67 9.29
CA VAL A 288 14.01 -26.70 10.03
C VAL A 288 15.46 -26.26 10.10
N PHE A 289 15.91 -25.92 11.31
CA PHE A 289 17.30 -25.54 11.53
C PHE A 289 18.23 -26.74 11.68
N ARG A 290 19.46 -26.60 11.21
CA ARG A 290 20.57 -27.51 11.53
C ARG A 290 21.43 -26.90 12.61
N GLN A 291 21.68 -27.63 13.69
CA GLN A 291 22.54 -27.15 14.77
C GLN A 291 23.96 -27.71 14.66
N ALA A 292 24.95 -26.81 14.63
CA ALA A 292 26.34 -27.21 14.51
C ALA A 292 26.94 -27.66 15.84
N LYS A 293 27.62 -28.80 15.82
CA LYS A 293 28.34 -29.34 16.99
C LYS A 293 29.70 -28.68 17.13
N VAL A 294 29.97 -28.20 18.34
CA VAL A 294 31.27 -27.62 18.72
C VAL A 294 32.40 -28.65 18.62
N VAL A 295 32.14 -29.89 19.05
CA VAL A 295 33.04 -31.06 19.00
C VAL A 295 32.23 -32.32 18.68
N ASP A 296 32.87 -33.40 18.22
CA ASP A 296 32.15 -34.61 17.78
C ASP A 296 31.63 -35.45 18.95
N SER A 297 32.40 -35.51 20.04
CA SER A 297 31.95 -36.05 21.32
C SER A 297 32.73 -35.44 22.50
N HIS A 298 32.10 -35.39 23.66
CA HIS A 298 32.72 -34.93 24.89
C HIS A 298 32.09 -35.60 26.11
N ILE A 299 32.92 -36.12 27.01
CA ILE A 299 32.54 -36.62 28.34
C ILE A 299 33.13 -35.64 29.35
N GLU A 300 32.35 -35.25 30.35
CA GLU A 300 32.78 -34.29 31.38
C GLU A 300 34.04 -34.80 32.10
N GLY A 301 35.09 -33.98 32.12
CA GLY A 301 36.39 -34.31 32.70
C GLY A 301 37.40 -34.95 31.72
N GLU A 302 36.97 -35.36 30.52
CA GLU A 302 37.86 -35.89 29.47
C GLU A 302 38.16 -34.85 28.38
N LYS A 303 39.19 -35.12 27.57
CA LYS A 303 39.50 -34.25 26.43
C LYS A 303 38.41 -34.36 25.36
N PRO A 304 37.92 -33.23 24.80
CA PRO A 304 36.97 -33.26 23.69
C PRO A 304 37.55 -33.97 22.47
N VAL A 305 36.71 -34.74 21.77
CA VAL A 305 37.09 -35.46 20.56
C VAL A 305 36.68 -34.66 19.33
N VAL A 306 37.63 -34.44 18.42
CA VAL A 306 37.40 -33.82 17.11
C VAL A 306 38.11 -34.66 16.05
N ASN A 307 37.33 -35.32 15.21
CA ASN A 307 37.76 -36.18 14.10
C ASN A 307 37.26 -35.58 12.79
N ARG A 308 37.79 -34.41 12.43
CA ARG A 308 37.36 -33.63 11.27
C ARG A 308 38.56 -33.26 10.39
N PRO A 309 38.41 -33.21 9.06
CA PRO A 309 39.49 -32.83 8.16
C PRO A 309 39.92 -31.36 8.43
N PRO A 310 41.23 -31.06 8.44
CA PRO A 310 41.70 -29.69 8.63
C PRO A 310 41.33 -28.81 7.44
N LEU A 311 41.04 -27.54 7.73
CA LEU A 311 40.79 -26.54 6.69
C LEU A 311 42.12 -26.04 6.07
N PRO A 312 42.19 -25.83 4.74
CA PRO A 312 43.29 -25.12 4.10
C PRO A 312 43.52 -23.73 4.73
N PRO A 313 44.78 -23.28 4.91
CA PRO A 313 45.07 -22.01 5.59
C PRO A 313 44.40 -20.78 4.98
N ASP A 314 44.22 -20.75 3.66
CA ASP A 314 43.56 -19.66 2.95
C ASP A 314 42.03 -19.66 3.16
N GLU A 315 41.44 -20.82 3.42
CA GLU A 315 40.00 -21.02 3.64
C GLU A 315 39.60 -20.67 5.08
N VAL A 316 40.46 -20.94 6.07
CA VAL A 316 40.20 -20.64 7.49
C VAL A 316 39.72 -19.19 7.68
N ARG A 317 40.38 -18.23 7.02
CA ARG A 317 40.00 -16.81 7.13
C ARG A 317 38.60 -16.53 6.58
N ARG A 318 38.21 -17.15 5.46
CA ARG A 318 36.91 -16.95 4.83
C ARG A 318 35.79 -17.59 5.65
N VAL A 319 36.05 -18.78 6.20
CA VAL A 319 35.11 -19.48 7.10
C VAL A 319 34.92 -18.69 8.39
N LEU A 320 36.00 -18.18 9.00
CA LEU A 320 35.89 -17.31 10.18
C LEU A 320 35.10 -16.03 9.89
N ASP A 321 35.33 -15.39 8.74
CA ASP A 321 34.61 -14.18 8.34
C ASP A 321 33.11 -14.46 8.19
N TYR A 322 32.74 -15.58 7.55
CA TYR A 322 31.34 -16.02 7.48
C TYR A 322 30.75 -16.22 8.88
N LEU A 323 31.38 -17.06 9.70
CA LEU A 323 30.85 -17.46 11.01
C LEU A 323 30.66 -16.28 11.97
N TYR A 324 31.58 -15.30 11.97
CA TYR A 324 31.49 -14.12 12.83
C TYR A 324 30.57 -13.01 12.29
N ARG A 325 30.42 -12.89 10.96
CA ARG A 325 29.56 -11.86 10.35
C ARG A 325 28.08 -12.26 10.29
N SER A 326 27.79 -13.56 10.36
CA SER A 326 26.40 -14.01 10.43
C SER A 326 25.70 -13.46 11.68
N PRO A 327 24.42 -13.06 11.60
CA PRO A 327 23.68 -12.50 12.71
C PRO A 327 23.69 -13.39 13.97
N VAL A 328 23.71 -12.75 15.14
CA VAL A 328 23.50 -13.43 16.42
C VAL A 328 21.99 -13.61 16.62
N ALA A 329 21.54 -14.85 16.75
CA ALA A 329 20.15 -15.19 17.08
C ALA A 329 19.87 -14.98 18.58
N PHE A 330 20.82 -15.38 19.43
CA PHE A 330 20.68 -15.31 20.88
C PHE A 330 22.06 -15.15 21.52
N GLY A 331 22.15 -14.43 22.65
CA GLY A 331 23.38 -14.39 23.42
C GLY A 331 23.18 -13.90 24.85
N ARG A 332 24.09 -14.32 25.73
CA ARG A 332 24.18 -13.87 27.12
C ARG A 332 25.49 -13.13 27.35
N PRO A 333 25.51 -12.16 28.28
CA PRO A 333 26.70 -11.34 28.51
C PRO A 333 27.85 -12.07 29.20
N VAL A 334 27.58 -13.22 29.83
CA VAL A 334 28.57 -13.96 30.63
C VAL A 334 29.26 -15.01 29.75
N PRO A 335 30.61 -14.98 29.60
CA PRO A 335 31.34 -16.01 28.88
C PRO A 335 31.26 -17.38 29.54
N LEU A 336 31.28 -18.43 28.73
CA LEU A 336 31.34 -19.83 29.15
C LEU A 336 32.78 -20.28 29.42
N PRO A 337 32.98 -21.33 30.25
CA PRO A 337 34.26 -22.01 30.38
C PRO A 337 34.75 -22.57 29.04
N ASP A 338 36.07 -22.56 28.84
CA ASP A 338 36.71 -23.17 27.66
C ASP A 338 36.76 -24.68 27.79
N LEU A 339 36.19 -25.39 26.82
CA LEU A 339 36.11 -26.85 26.77
C LEU A 339 37.49 -27.52 26.66
N PHE A 340 38.44 -26.87 25.98
CA PHE A 340 39.82 -27.36 25.84
C PHE A 340 40.74 -26.89 26.97
N SER A 341 40.28 -25.92 27.77
CA SER A 341 41.00 -25.41 28.95
C SER A 341 40.04 -25.14 30.13
N PRO A 342 39.46 -26.19 30.77
CA PRO A 342 38.38 -26.04 31.74
C PRO A 342 38.74 -25.27 33.02
N HIS A 343 40.02 -25.28 33.41
CA HIS A 343 40.54 -24.57 34.59
C HIS A 343 40.97 -23.13 34.28
N GLY A 344 40.83 -22.67 33.04
CA GLY A 344 41.15 -21.31 32.62
C GLY A 344 40.07 -20.29 33.02
N ARG A 345 40.37 -19.00 32.83
CA ARG A 345 39.36 -17.95 32.93
C ARG A 345 38.33 -18.14 31.81
N PRO A 346 37.00 -18.11 32.08
CA PRO A 346 35.97 -18.16 31.06
C PRO A 346 36.14 -17.05 30.01
N ASP A 347 36.27 -17.44 28.74
CA ASP A 347 36.48 -16.54 27.60
C ASP A 347 35.69 -16.93 26.35
N VAL A 348 34.94 -18.03 26.39
CA VAL A 348 34.12 -18.50 25.25
C VAL A 348 32.82 -17.69 25.22
N PRO A 349 32.47 -17.01 24.12
CA PRO A 349 31.23 -16.25 24.07
C PRO A 349 29.98 -17.14 24.20
N ASP A 350 29.06 -16.81 25.11
CA ASP A 350 27.74 -17.46 25.22
C ASP A 350 26.77 -16.84 24.22
N ALA A 351 26.93 -17.19 22.94
CA ALA A 351 26.08 -16.70 21.87
C ALA A 351 25.87 -17.77 20.81
N PHE A 352 24.79 -17.63 20.05
CA PHE A 352 24.42 -18.49 18.93
C PHE A 352 24.23 -17.60 17.70
N HIS A 353 24.94 -17.94 16.63
CA HIS A 353 24.80 -17.30 15.33
C HIS A 353 23.90 -18.13 14.42
N THR A 354 23.32 -17.49 13.40
CA THR A 354 22.55 -18.17 12.37
C THR A 354 22.71 -17.51 10.99
N ASP A 355 22.63 -18.31 9.94
CA ASP A 355 22.46 -17.86 8.55
C ASP A 355 21.05 -18.17 8.00
N GLY A 356 20.11 -18.55 8.87
CA GLY A 356 18.75 -18.92 8.50
C GLY A 356 18.55 -20.40 8.15
N THR A 357 19.62 -21.16 7.88
CA THR A 357 19.56 -22.63 7.71
C THR A 357 20.28 -23.34 8.86
N TRP A 358 21.45 -22.84 9.24
CA TRP A 358 22.25 -23.34 10.34
C TRP A 358 22.18 -22.41 11.55
N ILE A 359 22.31 -23.01 12.73
CA ILE A 359 22.56 -22.34 14.00
C ILE A 359 23.84 -22.91 14.58
N TRP A 360 24.77 -22.06 15.00
CA TRP A 360 26.02 -22.52 15.64
C TRP A 360 26.38 -21.70 16.87
N PRO A 361 26.89 -22.33 17.93
CA PRO A 361 27.46 -21.60 19.06
C PRO A 361 28.67 -20.77 18.62
N ALA A 362 28.85 -19.59 19.21
CA ALA A 362 30.02 -18.73 19.02
C ALA A 362 31.33 -19.40 19.47
N ALA A 363 31.24 -20.50 20.22
CA ALA A 363 32.34 -21.41 20.48
C ALA A 363 32.97 -22.00 19.20
N VAL A 364 32.19 -22.23 18.13
CA VAL A 364 32.68 -22.77 16.85
C VAL A 364 33.73 -21.85 16.22
N PRO A 365 33.42 -20.58 15.89
CA PRO A 365 34.44 -19.67 15.37
C PRO A 365 35.53 -19.34 16.40
N HIS A 366 35.21 -19.32 17.70
CA HIS A 366 36.20 -19.10 18.75
C HIS A 366 37.28 -20.20 18.77
N TYR A 367 36.90 -21.48 18.74
CA TYR A 367 37.84 -22.60 18.75
C TYR A 367 38.55 -22.81 17.41
N LEU A 368 37.91 -22.51 16.28
CA LEU A 368 38.62 -22.47 14.99
C LEU A 368 39.76 -21.44 15.04
N ARG A 369 39.50 -20.26 15.59
CA ARG A 369 40.51 -19.20 15.73
C ARG A 369 41.60 -19.55 16.75
N LYS A 370 41.23 -20.07 17.92
CA LYS A 370 42.13 -20.28 19.06
C LYS A 370 42.96 -21.56 18.96
N TYR A 371 42.33 -22.65 18.51
CA TYR A 371 42.91 -23.99 18.51
C TYR A 371 43.01 -24.62 17.11
N GLY A 372 42.50 -23.96 16.06
CA GLY A 372 42.46 -24.54 14.72
C GLY A 372 41.46 -25.68 14.59
N VAL A 373 40.49 -25.78 15.50
CA VAL A 373 39.45 -26.83 15.50
C VAL A 373 38.50 -26.56 14.31
N PRO A 374 38.45 -27.44 13.30
CA PRO A 374 37.57 -27.23 12.15
C PRO A 374 36.08 -27.37 12.54
N PRO A 375 35.18 -26.54 11.96
CA PRO A 375 33.74 -26.75 12.07
C PRO A 375 33.31 -28.08 11.43
N GLU A 376 32.05 -28.48 11.63
CA GLU A 376 31.50 -29.67 10.98
C GLU A 376 31.64 -29.60 9.45
N PRO A 377 32.03 -30.69 8.78
CA PRO A 377 32.21 -30.70 7.32
C PRO A 377 30.99 -30.21 6.55
N GLU A 378 29.78 -30.60 6.96
CA GLU A 378 28.54 -30.20 6.31
C GLU A 378 28.26 -28.69 6.46
N LEU A 379 28.67 -28.08 7.58
CA LEU A 379 28.60 -26.63 7.75
C LEU A 379 29.63 -25.94 6.86
N VAL A 380 30.85 -26.47 6.75
CA VAL A 380 31.87 -25.94 5.83
C VAL A 380 31.39 -26.00 4.38
N ASP A 381 30.78 -27.12 3.97
CA ASP A 381 30.22 -27.29 2.63
C ASP A 381 29.05 -26.32 2.37
N HIS A 382 28.21 -26.05 3.37
CA HIS A 382 27.19 -25.00 3.29
C HIS A 382 27.80 -23.60 3.10
N ILE A 383 28.83 -23.26 3.87
CA ILE A 383 29.55 -21.98 3.75
C ILE A 383 30.16 -21.82 2.35
N ARG A 384 30.73 -22.90 1.78
CA ARG A 384 31.25 -22.93 0.42
C ARG A 384 30.15 -22.70 -0.62
N ALA A 385 28.99 -23.35 -0.45
CA ALA A 385 27.83 -23.17 -1.32
C ALA A 385 27.31 -21.71 -1.32
N ASN A 386 27.39 -21.02 -0.17
CA ASN A 386 27.09 -19.59 -0.04
C ASN A 386 28.25 -18.67 -0.47
N LEU A 387 29.27 -19.19 -1.16
CA LEU A 387 30.45 -18.44 -1.60
C LEU A 387 31.15 -17.68 -0.47
N HIS A 388 31.10 -18.20 0.75
CA HIS A 388 31.63 -17.57 1.97
C HIS A 388 31.04 -16.18 2.27
N ARG A 389 29.81 -15.91 1.81
CA ARG A 389 29.08 -14.67 2.12
C ARG A 389 27.82 -15.00 2.93
N PRO A 390 27.68 -14.52 4.17
CA PRO A 390 26.46 -14.71 4.93
C PRO A 390 25.25 -14.16 4.18
N PRO A 391 24.14 -14.91 4.10
CA PRO A 391 22.89 -14.39 3.56
C PRO A 391 22.28 -13.34 4.50
N TYR A 392 21.36 -12.54 3.96
CA TYR A 392 20.49 -11.73 4.80
C TYR A 392 19.50 -12.65 5.54
N VAL A 393 19.38 -12.47 6.86
CA VAL A 393 18.46 -13.25 7.71
C VAL A 393 17.39 -12.30 8.23
N PRO A 394 16.13 -12.41 7.76
CA PRO A 394 15.02 -11.56 8.22
C PRO A 394 14.80 -11.64 9.72
N ASP A 395 14.26 -10.57 10.31
CA ASP A 395 14.03 -10.44 11.75
C ASP A 395 13.19 -11.59 12.31
N LYS A 396 12.10 -11.98 11.63
CA LYS A 396 11.29 -13.13 12.04
C LYS A 396 12.10 -14.42 12.10
N LEU A 397 12.92 -14.69 11.09
CA LEU A 397 13.74 -15.90 11.02
C LEU A 397 14.79 -15.94 12.14
N ARG A 398 15.33 -14.78 12.54
CA ARG A 398 16.24 -14.68 13.70
C ARG A 398 15.52 -14.97 15.02
N HIS A 399 14.32 -14.43 15.24
CA HIS A 399 13.52 -14.75 16.42
C HIS A 399 13.08 -16.22 16.45
N THR A 400 12.82 -16.83 15.30
CA THR A 400 12.53 -18.26 15.19
C THR A 400 13.77 -19.11 15.53
N ALA A 401 14.97 -18.69 15.09
CA ALA A 401 16.23 -19.32 15.49
C ALA A 401 16.52 -19.16 17.00
N GLU A 402 16.19 -18.01 17.59
CA GLU A 402 16.26 -17.80 19.04
C GLU A 402 15.32 -18.77 19.79
N ALA A 403 14.07 -18.90 19.34
CA ALA A 403 13.10 -19.81 19.93
C ALA A 403 13.57 -21.28 19.87
N GLU A 404 14.17 -21.69 18.74
CA GLU A 404 14.81 -22.99 18.55
C GLU A 404 15.92 -23.24 19.59
N VAL A 405 16.85 -22.28 19.77
CA VAL A 405 17.95 -22.39 20.75
C VAL A 405 17.40 -22.46 22.19
N LEU A 406 16.33 -21.74 22.48
CA LEU A 406 15.71 -21.71 23.81
C LEU A 406 14.73 -22.87 24.07
N GLY A 407 14.44 -23.72 23.08
CA GLY A 407 13.43 -24.78 23.17
C GLY A 407 12.00 -24.24 23.39
N LYS A 408 11.71 -23.04 22.87
CA LYS A 408 10.40 -22.39 22.96
C LYS A 408 9.59 -22.62 21.67
N PRO A 409 8.25 -22.53 21.73
CA PRO A 409 7.42 -22.51 20.52
C PRO A 409 7.86 -21.39 19.57
N TYR A 410 7.84 -21.66 18.27
CA TYR A 410 8.19 -20.66 17.26
C TYR A 410 7.20 -19.50 17.29
N PRO A 411 7.69 -18.25 17.17
CA PRO A 411 6.83 -17.08 17.19
C PRO A 411 5.89 -17.07 15.98
N PRO A 412 4.64 -16.60 16.13
CA PRO A 412 3.73 -16.45 15.00
C PRO A 412 4.23 -15.39 14.02
N GLN A 413 3.88 -15.57 12.75
CA GLN A 413 4.08 -14.55 11.72
C GLN A 413 2.99 -13.49 11.76
N SER A 414 3.20 -12.41 11.03
CA SER A 414 2.27 -11.31 10.81
C SER A 414 2.39 -10.79 9.38
N GLU A 415 1.47 -9.94 8.95
CA GLU A 415 1.52 -9.34 7.61
C GLU A 415 2.78 -8.48 7.38
N GLU A 416 3.37 -7.92 8.44
CA GLU A 416 4.62 -7.14 8.35
C GLU A 416 5.83 -8.00 7.97
N ASP A 417 5.75 -9.30 8.21
CA ASP A 417 6.81 -10.26 7.89
C ASP A 417 6.80 -10.67 6.42
N LEU A 418 5.71 -10.38 5.69
CA LEU A 418 5.65 -10.60 4.26
C LEU A 418 6.52 -9.56 3.53
N PRO A 419 7.19 -9.95 2.44
CA PRO A 419 7.91 -9.01 1.60
C PRO A 419 6.90 -8.09 0.91
N LYS A 420 6.49 -7.01 1.59
CA LYS A 420 5.62 -6.01 0.98
C LYS A 420 6.39 -5.32 -0.14
N PRO A 421 5.90 -5.37 -1.39
CA PRO A 421 6.13 -4.26 -2.29
C PRO A 421 5.64 -3.02 -1.55
N ASP A 422 6.52 -2.16 -1.09
CA ASP A 422 6.09 -0.81 -0.83
C ASP A 422 5.75 -0.23 -2.22
N GLU A 423 4.49 -0.31 -2.63
CA GLU A 423 4.02 0.17 -3.93
C GLU A 423 4.37 1.65 -4.12
N HIS A 424 4.41 2.40 -3.00
CA HIS A 424 4.85 3.78 -2.96
C HIS A 424 6.36 3.89 -3.27
N ALA A 425 7.20 3.07 -2.63
CA ALA A 425 8.62 3.03 -2.92
C ALA A 425 8.96 2.43 -4.30
N ARG A 426 8.16 1.50 -4.85
CA ARG A 426 8.34 0.95 -6.21
C ARG A 426 8.10 2.02 -7.27
N GLY A 427 6.98 2.76 -7.15
CA GLY A 427 6.70 3.89 -8.05
C GLY A 427 7.76 5.00 -7.97
N GLU A 428 8.31 5.24 -6.77
CA GLU A 428 9.39 6.23 -6.56
C GLU A 428 10.77 5.77 -7.05
N ARG A 429 11.11 4.47 -6.96
CA ARG A 429 12.47 3.95 -7.25
C ARG A 429 12.64 3.49 -8.69
N ASP A 430 11.64 2.83 -9.26
CA ASP A 430 11.82 2.05 -10.49
C ASP A 430 11.12 2.69 -11.71
N GLY A 431 10.32 3.75 -11.51
CA GLY A 431 9.60 4.43 -12.59
C GLY A 431 8.52 3.57 -13.27
N ASP A 432 8.20 2.42 -12.68
CA ASP A 432 7.33 1.39 -13.24
C ASP A 432 5.87 1.68 -12.86
N GLY A 433 5.25 2.60 -13.58
CA GLY A 433 3.85 3.01 -13.36
C GLY A 433 3.62 3.80 -12.06
N LEU A 434 2.58 4.63 -12.06
CA LEU A 434 2.18 5.34 -10.85
C LEU A 434 1.31 4.40 -9.98
N PRO A 435 1.55 4.30 -8.66
CA PRO A 435 0.74 3.47 -7.80
C PRO A 435 -0.72 3.90 -7.86
N LYS A 436 -1.63 2.92 -7.96
CA LYS A 436 -3.09 3.16 -7.96
C LYS A 436 -3.56 3.30 -6.52
N LEU A 437 -3.51 4.52 -6.00
CA LEU A 437 -3.97 4.83 -4.65
C LEU A 437 -5.44 5.25 -4.66
N ARG A 438 -6.17 4.88 -3.59
CA ARG A 438 -7.48 5.49 -3.30
C ARG A 438 -7.32 6.97 -2.98
N ALA A 439 -8.40 7.73 -3.06
CA ALA A 439 -8.40 9.17 -2.82
C ALA A 439 -7.75 9.53 -1.48
N ALA A 440 -8.06 8.82 -0.39
CA ALA A 440 -7.44 9.10 0.89
C ALA A 440 -5.90 8.99 0.85
N GLY A 441 -5.38 7.94 0.21
CA GLY A 441 -3.94 7.73 0.04
C GLY A 441 -3.30 8.77 -0.88
N VAL A 442 -3.97 9.18 -1.98
CA VAL A 442 -3.48 10.27 -2.84
C VAL A 442 -3.33 11.56 -2.03
N LEU A 443 -4.28 11.87 -1.17
CA LEU A 443 -4.26 13.09 -0.37
C LEU A 443 -3.19 13.03 0.74
N ASP A 444 -2.90 11.86 1.33
CA ASP A 444 -1.74 11.67 2.23
C ASP A 444 -0.42 12.02 1.51
N VAL A 445 -0.26 11.51 0.28
CA VAL A 445 0.92 11.79 -0.55
C VAL A 445 0.99 13.28 -0.90
N LEU A 446 -0.13 13.90 -1.24
CA LEU A 446 -0.22 15.31 -1.55
C LEU A 446 0.24 16.18 -0.37
N HIS A 447 -0.26 15.91 0.83
CA HIS A 447 0.19 16.60 2.04
C HIS A 447 1.69 16.48 2.26
N ARG A 448 2.23 15.25 2.18
CA ARG A 448 3.67 15.01 2.34
C ARG A 448 4.48 15.78 1.31
N ARG A 449 4.06 15.79 0.04
CA ARG A 449 4.77 16.51 -1.04
C ARG A 449 4.70 18.02 -0.89
N LEU A 450 3.55 18.59 -0.53
CA LEU A 450 3.43 20.02 -0.28
C LEU A 450 4.28 20.44 0.93
N ALA A 451 4.34 19.61 1.98
CA ALA A 451 5.20 19.83 3.13
C ALA A 451 6.70 19.76 2.78
N GLU A 452 7.13 18.76 2.00
CA GLU A 452 8.52 18.62 1.50
C GLU A 452 8.94 19.81 0.61
N LEU A 453 8.00 20.38 -0.15
CA LEU A 453 8.20 21.59 -0.94
C LEU A 453 8.20 22.87 -0.11
N GLY A 454 7.86 22.78 1.19
CA GLY A 454 7.76 23.92 2.09
C GLY A 454 6.61 24.87 1.76
N VAL A 455 5.50 24.34 1.22
CA VAL A 455 4.30 25.14 0.95
C VAL A 455 3.54 25.34 2.26
N PRO A 456 3.36 26.60 2.73
CA PRO A 456 2.62 26.87 3.96
C PRO A 456 1.16 26.41 3.85
N ALA A 457 0.61 25.89 4.96
CA ALA A 457 -0.79 25.47 5.03
C ALA A 457 -1.80 26.62 4.84
N SER A 458 -1.35 27.88 4.88
CA SER A 458 -2.14 29.06 4.54
C SER A 458 -2.31 29.27 3.02
N ARG A 459 -1.49 28.62 2.19
CA ARG A 459 -1.48 28.80 0.72
C ARG A 459 -2.25 27.75 -0.04
N TYR A 460 -2.59 26.64 0.62
CA TYR A 460 -3.44 25.62 0.04
C TYR A 460 -4.45 25.11 1.05
N ARG A 461 -5.54 24.54 0.55
CA ARG A 461 -6.56 23.88 1.36
C ARG A 461 -7.05 22.63 0.64
N ILE A 462 -7.40 21.60 1.40
CA ILE A 462 -7.96 20.35 0.86
C ILE A 462 -9.31 20.12 1.54
N GLY A 463 -10.34 19.81 0.76
CA GLY A 463 -11.72 19.69 1.24
C GLY A 463 -12.43 21.04 1.29
N GLU A 464 -12.55 21.61 2.49
CA GLU A 464 -13.27 22.89 2.68
C GLU A 464 -12.54 24.05 2.00
N PRO A 465 -13.22 24.94 1.26
CA PRO A 465 -12.57 26.08 0.62
C PRO A 465 -12.08 27.11 1.64
N ALA A 466 -10.99 27.81 1.30
CA ALA A 466 -10.45 28.91 2.09
C ALA A 466 -10.02 30.06 1.17
N ASP A 467 -10.48 31.27 1.50
CA ASP A 467 -10.13 32.48 0.75
C ASP A 467 -8.64 32.76 0.76
N GLY A 468 -8.10 33.18 -0.39
CA GLY A 468 -6.69 33.48 -0.58
C GLY A 468 -5.79 32.25 -0.72
N ALA A 469 -6.35 31.03 -0.67
CA ALA A 469 -5.64 29.78 -0.87
C ALA A 469 -6.06 29.07 -2.17
N TRP A 470 -5.17 28.21 -2.67
CA TRP A 470 -5.52 27.23 -3.70
C TRP A 470 -6.16 26.01 -3.04
N CYS A 471 -7.40 25.73 -3.41
CA CYS A 471 -8.18 24.67 -2.82
C CYS A 471 -8.28 23.50 -3.78
N LEU A 472 -8.08 22.28 -3.27
CA LEU A 472 -8.50 21.04 -3.91
C LEU A 472 -9.72 20.52 -3.17
N ARG A 473 -10.85 20.33 -3.86
CA ARG A 473 -12.09 19.83 -3.23
C ARG A 473 -12.83 18.87 -4.14
N ARG A 474 -13.71 18.07 -3.54
CA ARG A 474 -14.66 17.24 -4.27
C ARG A 474 -15.96 17.99 -4.51
N VAL A 475 -16.49 17.91 -5.73
CA VAL A 475 -17.77 18.50 -6.15
C VAL A 475 -18.56 17.42 -6.88
N GLY A 476 -19.61 16.87 -6.23
CA GLY A 476 -20.29 15.67 -6.76
C GLY A 476 -19.31 14.49 -6.91
N GLY A 477 -19.36 13.79 -8.05
CA GLY A 477 -18.42 12.72 -8.40
C GLY A 477 -17.05 13.15 -8.96
N HIS A 478 -16.73 14.44 -9.04
CA HIS A 478 -15.45 14.92 -9.60
C HIS A 478 -14.66 15.78 -8.60
N TRP A 479 -13.42 16.09 -8.95
CA TRP A 479 -12.49 16.89 -8.18
C TRP A 479 -12.24 18.23 -8.87
N GLU A 480 -11.98 19.27 -8.08
CA GLU A 480 -11.74 20.61 -8.57
C GLU A 480 -10.48 21.17 -7.90
N VAL A 481 -9.66 21.88 -8.67
CA VAL A 481 -8.61 22.76 -8.14
C VAL A 481 -8.89 24.19 -8.58
N ALA A 482 -8.98 25.10 -7.62
CA ALA A 482 -9.23 26.53 -7.90
C ALA A 482 -8.62 27.42 -6.81
N ARG A 483 -8.39 28.69 -7.13
CA ARG A 483 -8.13 29.72 -6.11
C ARG A 483 -9.47 30.26 -5.60
N PHE A 484 -9.61 30.50 -4.31
CA PHE A 484 -10.85 31.05 -3.75
C PHE A 484 -10.70 32.53 -3.37
N GLU A 485 -11.69 33.34 -3.75
CA GLU A 485 -11.82 34.74 -3.36
C GLU A 485 -13.28 35.06 -3.01
N GLY A 486 -13.52 35.53 -1.78
CA GLY A 486 -14.88 35.88 -1.33
C GLY A 486 -15.82 34.68 -1.26
N GLY A 487 -15.29 33.49 -1.00
CA GLY A 487 -16.02 32.21 -0.95
C GLY A 487 -16.23 31.54 -2.31
N GLU A 488 -15.87 32.19 -3.41
CA GLU A 488 -16.11 31.68 -4.77
C GLU A 488 -14.82 31.20 -5.45
N PRO A 489 -14.87 30.12 -6.24
CA PRO A 489 -13.72 29.66 -7.03
C PRO A 489 -13.46 30.61 -8.21
N VAL A 490 -12.20 30.97 -8.40
CA VAL A 490 -11.70 31.72 -9.56
C VAL A 490 -11.03 30.74 -10.52
N ASP A 491 -11.54 30.69 -11.74
CA ASP A 491 -11.09 29.80 -12.83
C ASP A 491 -10.94 28.32 -12.40
N PRO A 492 -12.01 27.67 -11.90
CA PRO A 492 -11.92 26.29 -11.44
C PRO A 492 -11.55 25.32 -12.55
N VAL A 493 -10.66 24.38 -12.23
CA VAL A 493 -10.22 23.32 -13.13
C VAL A 493 -10.77 21.98 -12.63
N PRO A 494 -11.69 21.32 -13.36
CA PRO A 494 -12.26 20.03 -12.98
C PRO A 494 -11.37 18.85 -13.40
N PHE A 495 -11.45 17.76 -12.65
CA PHE A 495 -10.73 16.50 -12.85
C PHE A 495 -11.62 15.32 -12.46
N ASP A 496 -11.62 14.26 -13.27
CA ASP A 496 -12.33 13.02 -12.94
C ASP A 496 -11.66 12.29 -11.77
N HIS A 497 -10.32 12.34 -11.71
CA HIS A 497 -9.52 11.64 -10.70
C HIS A 497 -8.79 12.60 -9.76
N VAL A 498 -8.80 12.29 -8.47
CA VAL A 498 -8.09 13.03 -7.41
C VAL A 498 -6.58 13.07 -7.65
N GLN A 499 -6.03 12.03 -8.27
CA GLN A 499 -4.61 11.97 -8.59
C GLN A 499 -4.20 13.07 -9.56
N ASP A 500 -5.05 13.39 -10.55
CA ASP A 500 -4.78 14.45 -11.52
C ASP A 500 -4.99 15.83 -10.91
N ALA A 501 -6.01 16.00 -10.06
CA ALA A 501 -6.19 17.20 -9.26
C ALA A 501 -4.97 17.47 -8.35
N ALA A 502 -4.47 16.45 -7.66
CA ALA A 502 -3.28 16.55 -6.81
C ALA A 502 -2.03 16.93 -7.61
N ARG A 503 -1.82 16.30 -8.77
CA ARG A 503 -0.71 16.66 -9.70
C ARG A 503 -0.82 18.11 -10.15
N HIS A 504 -2.03 18.57 -10.47
CA HIS A 504 -2.26 19.95 -10.88
C HIS A 504 -1.93 20.93 -9.76
N LEU A 505 -2.42 20.69 -8.53
CA LEU A 505 -2.13 21.56 -7.38
C LEU A 505 -0.62 21.64 -7.10
N VAL A 506 0.07 20.51 -7.04
CA VAL A 506 1.54 20.49 -6.86
C VAL A 506 2.25 21.20 -8.01
N GLY A 507 1.84 20.94 -9.25
CA GLY A 507 2.39 21.59 -10.44
C GLY A 507 2.26 23.11 -10.37
N THR A 508 1.08 23.60 -9.99
CA THR A 508 0.82 25.04 -9.80
C THR A 508 1.74 25.64 -8.74
N MET A 509 1.92 24.97 -7.59
CA MET A 509 2.81 25.46 -6.52
C MET A 509 4.29 25.48 -6.93
N VAL A 510 4.73 24.48 -7.69
CA VAL A 510 6.13 24.37 -8.16
C VAL A 510 6.43 25.38 -9.27
N LEU A 511 5.51 25.55 -10.23
CA LEU A 511 5.67 26.46 -11.37
C LEU A 511 5.57 27.92 -10.94
N TYR A 512 4.72 28.23 -9.94
CA TYR A 512 4.48 29.59 -9.47
C TYR A 512 4.82 29.74 -7.97
N PRO A 513 6.10 29.72 -7.61
CA PRO A 513 6.56 29.65 -6.21
C PRO A 513 6.27 30.89 -5.36
N ALA A 514 5.87 32.01 -5.99
CA ALA A 514 5.34 33.17 -5.25
C ALA A 514 3.96 32.86 -4.62
N LEU A 515 3.20 31.93 -5.22
CA LEU A 515 1.94 31.43 -4.67
C LEU A 515 2.18 30.48 -3.49
N ALA A 516 3.34 29.81 -3.46
CA ALA A 516 3.70 28.80 -2.48
C ALA A 516 4.41 29.33 -1.22
N ARG A 517 4.50 30.65 -0.97
CA ARG A 517 5.27 31.22 0.16
C ARG A 517 4.61 32.43 0.81
N GLU A 518 4.65 32.51 2.13
CA GLU A 518 4.18 33.70 2.86
C GLU A 518 5.07 34.93 2.61
N PRO A 519 4.51 36.15 2.62
CA PRO A 519 5.28 37.38 2.38
C PRO A 519 6.42 37.57 3.41
N GLU A 520 6.19 37.20 4.68
CA GLU A 520 7.13 37.42 5.78
C GLU A 520 8.31 36.40 5.80
N GLU A 521 8.09 35.13 5.44
CA GLU A 521 9.17 34.12 5.36
C GLU A 521 10.15 34.36 4.21
N ALA A 522 9.73 35.06 3.15
CA ALA A 522 10.64 35.48 2.09
C ALA A 522 11.68 36.52 2.56
N GLU A 523 11.44 37.17 3.70
CA GLU A 523 12.22 38.27 4.26
C GLU A 523 13.09 37.88 5.49
N SER A 524 12.82 36.76 6.15
CA SER A 524 13.40 36.43 7.47
C SER A 524 14.73 35.64 7.47
N GLY A 525 15.24 35.20 6.33
CA GLY A 525 16.54 34.51 6.27
C GLY A 525 17.72 35.46 6.49
N HIS A 526 18.62 35.16 7.45
CA HIS A 526 19.86 35.94 7.59
C HIS A 526 20.72 35.79 6.33
N PRO A 527 21.42 36.85 5.86
CA PRO A 527 22.22 36.79 4.64
C PRO A 527 23.28 35.66 4.62
N THR A 528 23.66 35.13 5.79
CA THR A 528 24.64 34.05 5.98
C THR A 528 24.10 32.64 5.72
N ASP A 529 22.78 32.46 5.60
CA ASP A 529 22.17 31.13 5.51
C ASP A 529 22.16 30.55 4.09
N TRP A 530 22.60 31.33 3.10
CA TRP A 530 22.61 30.94 1.70
C TRP A 530 24.01 30.47 1.24
N PRO A 531 24.12 29.33 0.55
CA PRO A 531 25.40 28.78 0.12
C PRO A 531 26.07 29.59 -1.02
N ILE A 532 25.35 30.54 -1.62
CA ILE A 532 25.85 31.45 -2.65
C ILE A 532 25.52 32.87 -2.21
N LEU A 533 26.55 33.72 -2.13
CA LEU A 533 26.44 35.11 -1.73
C LEU A 533 26.72 36.05 -2.92
N PRO A 534 26.13 37.26 -2.94
CA PRO A 534 26.49 38.29 -3.89
C PRO A 534 27.98 38.66 -3.77
N LEU A 535 28.68 38.73 -4.90
CA LEU A 535 30.06 39.20 -4.93
C LEU A 535 30.15 40.71 -4.74
N ARG A 536 31.37 41.22 -4.52
CA ARG A 536 31.62 42.65 -4.33
C ARG A 536 31.06 43.45 -5.52
N GLY A 537 30.19 44.42 -5.22
CA GLY A 537 29.54 45.27 -6.22
C GLY A 537 28.18 44.75 -6.71
N GLU A 538 27.77 43.53 -6.33
CA GLU A 538 26.41 43.04 -6.55
C GLU A 538 25.45 43.49 -5.43
N PRO A 539 24.15 43.65 -5.71
CA PRO A 539 23.16 43.97 -4.69
C PRO A 539 23.17 42.93 -3.56
N PRO A 540 23.07 43.35 -2.29
CA PRO A 540 23.00 42.42 -1.17
C PRO A 540 21.70 41.60 -1.18
N LEU A 541 21.67 40.46 -0.47
CA LEU A 541 20.56 39.48 -0.55
C LEU A 541 19.18 40.00 -0.11
N ASN A 542 19.13 41.11 0.61
CA ASN A 542 17.88 41.79 0.98
C ASN A 542 17.22 42.50 -0.23
N PHE A 543 17.92 42.65 -1.36
CA PHE A 543 17.36 43.14 -2.61
C PHE A 543 16.68 42.06 -3.46
N PHE A 544 16.61 40.83 -2.96
CA PHE A 544 15.97 39.71 -3.64
C PHE A 544 14.96 39.04 -2.71
N ARG A 545 13.71 38.92 -3.13
CA ARG A 545 12.68 38.12 -2.45
C ARG A 545 12.57 36.72 -3.05
N ALA A 546 11.87 35.82 -2.37
CA ALA A 546 11.61 34.44 -2.83
C ALA A 546 12.87 33.64 -3.20
N LYS A 547 13.95 33.79 -2.41
CA LYS A 547 15.24 33.15 -2.64
C LYS A 547 15.14 31.61 -2.59
N ARG A 548 15.80 30.88 -3.49
CA ARG A 548 15.92 29.40 -3.44
C ARG A 548 17.08 28.88 -4.29
N MET A 549 17.57 27.69 -3.99
CA MET A 549 18.55 27.02 -4.85
C MET A 549 17.84 26.36 -6.05
N VAL A 550 18.32 26.61 -7.25
CA VAL A 550 17.86 25.95 -8.48
C VAL A 550 19.06 25.50 -9.31
N VAL A 551 18.82 24.67 -10.32
CA VAL A 551 19.82 24.31 -11.32
C VAL A 551 19.44 24.98 -12.64
N LEU A 552 20.31 25.84 -13.17
CA LEU A 552 20.19 26.34 -14.53
C LEU A 552 20.59 25.22 -15.48
N PRO A 553 19.69 24.70 -16.33
CA PRO A 553 20.04 23.63 -17.27
C PRO A 553 20.99 24.14 -18.36
N ALA A 554 21.71 23.20 -18.97
CA ALA A 554 22.44 23.48 -20.20
C ALA A 554 21.49 23.96 -21.30
N GLY A 555 21.95 24.86 -22.16
CA GLY A 555 21.14 25.58 -23.14
C GLY A 555 20.44 26.84 -22.61
N THR A 556 20.45 27.09 -21.29
CA THR A 556 19.81 28.31 -20.75
C THR A 556 20.56 29.56 -21.20
N VAL A 557 19.84 30.50 -21.80
CA VAL A 557 20.36 31.82 -22.17
C VAL A 557 20.11 32.81 -21.03
N VAL A 558 21.17 33.44 -20.56
CA VAL A 558 21.12 34.45 -19.50
C VAL A 558 21.82 35.73 -19.95
N GLN A 559 21.38 36.85 -19.41
CA GLN A 559 21.92 38.16 -19.64
C GLN A 559 22.54 38.74 -18.38
N ARG A 560 23.57 39.56 -18.55
CA ARG A 560 24.23 40.30 -17.48
C ARG A 560 24.31 41.78 -17.82
N PHE A 561 24.03 42.60 -16.81
CA PHE A 561 24.29 44.04 -16.78
C PHE A 561 25.51 44.31 -15.88
N GLY A 562 26.68 44.54 -16.49
CA GLY A 562 27.98 44.76 -15.86
C GLY A 562 29.08 43.75 -16.26
N ASN A 563 30.32 44.08 -15.92
CA ASN A 563 31.52 43.26 -16.18
C ASN A 563 31.50 41.82 -15.62
N GLU A 564 32.38 40.94 -16.09
CA GLU A 564 32.38 39.51 -15.73
C GLU A 564 32.90 39.17 -14.30
N ALA A 565 33.29 40.15 -13.49
CA ALA A 565 33.84 39.92 -12.15
C ALA A 565 32.76 39.62 -11.09
N GLY A 566 31.49 39.94 -11.36
CA GLY A 566 30.37 39.62 -10.49
C GLY A 566 29.67 38.32 -10.87
N ASN A 567 28.67 37.93 -10.07
CA ASN A 567 27.98 36.65 -10.18
C ASN A 567 26.47 36.76 -10.43
N LEU A 568 25.93 37.96 -10.66
CA LEU A 568 24.51 38.15 -10.93
C LEU A 568 24.20 38.10 -12.43
N VAL A 569 23.23 37.28 -12.82
CA VAL A 569 22.67 37.22 -14.18
C VAL A 569 21.15 37.14 -14.12
N HIS A 570 20.48 37.45 -15.23
CA HIS A 570 19.02 37.42 -15.40
C HIS A 570 18.65 36.58 -16.62
N PRO A 571 17.41 36.07 -16.74
CA PRO A 571 16.91 35.55 -18.01
C PRO A 571 17.07 36.57 -19.15
N GLU A 572 17.30 36.09 -20.37
CA GLU A 572 17.56 36.94 -21.56
C GLU A 572 16.51 38.03 -21.82
N HIS A 573 15.23 37.77 -21.47
CA HIS A 573 14.11 38.67 -21.73
C HIS A 573 13.91 39.76 -20.68
N VAL A 574 14.69 39.77 -19.60
CA VAL A 574 14.56 40.76 -18.51
C VAL A 574 14.99 42.14 -19.00
N ARG A 575 14.15 43.15 -18.77
CA ARG A 575 14.49 44.54 -19.10
C ARG A 575 15.25 45.20 -17.95
N PHE A 576 16.17 46.11 -18.28
CA PHE A 576 17.00 46.79 -17.27
C PHE A 576 16.19 47.40 -16.10
N PRO A 577 15.04 48.09 -16.31
CA PRO A 577 14.27 48.66 -15.19
C PRO A 577 13.74 47.62 -14.20
N GLU A 578 13.53 46.37 -14.62
CA GLU A 578 13.04 45.29 -13.75
C GLU A 578 14.16 44.73 -12.86
N THR A 579 15.43 45.04 -13.16
CA THR A 579 16.60 44.52 -12.42
C THR A 579 16.89 45.26 -11.12
N SER A 580 16.39 46.49 -10.97
CA SER A 580 16.70 47.38 -9.85
C SER A 580 18.21 47.64 -9.65
N LEU A 581 19.00 47.58 -10.74
CA LEU A 581 20.44 47.87 -10.72
C LEU A 581 20.75 49.36 -10.91
N ALA A 582 21.97 49.77 -10.52
CA ALA A 582 22.45 51.13 -10.77
C ALA A 582 22.57 51.42 -12.27
N PHE A 583 22.10 52.59 -12.71
CA PHE A 583 21.99 52.99 -14.13
C PHE A 583 23.29 52.83 -14.94
N GLU A 584 24.45 52.96 -14.31
CA GLU A 584 25.74 52.79 -14.98
C GLU A 584 25.92 51.38 -15.57
N ARG A 585 25.27 50.36 -14.99
CA ARG A 585 25.37 48.96 -15.45
C ARG A 585 24.59 48.70 -16.75
N GLU A 586 23.65 49.57 -17.12
CA GLU A 586 22.86 49.41 -18.35
C GLU A 586 23.75 49.43 -19.61
N ARG A 587 24.86 50.17 -19.55
CA ARG A 587 25.79 50.33 -20.69
C ARG A 587 26.62 49.07 -20.98
N GLU A 588 26.72 48.15 -20.03
CA GLU A 588 27.53 46.92 -20.14
C GLU A 588 26.62 45.70 -20.18
N GLN A 589 25.93 45.48 -21.29
CA GLN A 589 24.99 44.37 -21.47
C GLN A 589 25.64 43.23 -22.27
N HIS A 590 25.60 42.02 -21.73
CA HIS A 590 26.18 40.83 -22.35
C HIS A 590 25.29 39.60 -22.15
N THR A 591 25.22 38.73 -23.16
CA THR A 591 24.43 37.49 -23.11
C THR A 591 25.36 36.27 -23.08
N TYR A 592 24.94 35.22 -22.37
CA TYR A 592 25.70 33.99 -22.17
C TYR A 592 24.78 32.77 -22.27
N VAL A 593 25.30 31.67 -22.81
CA VAL A 593 24.63 30.36 -22.79
C VAL A 593 25.29 29.47 -21.74
N VAL A 594 24.48 28.80 -20.93
CA VAL A 594 24.94 27.79 -19.98
C VAL A 594 25.20 26.48 -20.73
N HIS A 595 26.40 25.92 -20.68
CA HIS A 595 26.75 24.67 -21.39
C HIS A 595 26.68 23.42 -20.54
N ARG A 596 26.72 23.58 -19.21
CA ARG A 596 26.50 22.48 -18.26
C ARG A 596 25.66 22.95 -17.09
N PRO A 597 24.85 22.07 -16.47
CA PRO A 597 23.97 22.47 -15.38
C PRO A 597 24.71 23.20 -14.25
N LEU A 598 24.21 24.37 -13.85
CA LEU A 598 24.80 25.19 -12.79
C LEU A 598 23.83 25.33 -11.62
N ARG A 599 24.26 24.94 -10.41
CA ARG A 599 23.49 25.19 -9.19
C ARG A 599 23.66 26.66 -8.78
N VAL A 600 22.56 27.40 -8.77
CA VAL A 600 22.52 28.85 -8.54
C VAL A 600 21.52 29.19 -7.44
N LEU A 601 21.70 30.37 -6.83
CA LEU A 601 20.70 30.97 -5.98
C LEU A 601 19.82 31.85 -6.85
N THR A 602 18.52 31.57 -6.94
CA THR A 602 17.57 32.44 -7.63
C THR A 602 16.79 33.29 -6.65
N GLY A 603 16.32 34.45 -7.08
CA GLY A 603 15.38 35.31 -6.36
C GLY A 603 14.69 36.30 -7.30
N ILE A 604 13.73 37.06 -6.79
CA ILE A 604 13.03 38.12 -7.53
C ILE A 604 13.53 39.48 -7.03
N THR A 605 13.98 40.37 -7.91
CA THR A 605 14.46 41.70 -7.54
C THR A 605 13.36 42.53 -6.90
N VAL A 606 13.67 43.23 -5.80
CA VAL A 606 12.73 44.16 -5.16
C VAL A 606 12.83 45.56 -5.80
N PRO A 607 11.81 46.42 -5.70
CA PRO A 607 11.90 47.80 -6.17
C PRO A 607 13.04 48.58 -5.48
N TRP A 608 13.77 49.42 -6.23
CA TRP A 608 14.80 50.28 -5.67
C TRP A 608 14.90 51.62 -6.41
N GLY A 609 14.87 52.72 -5.66
CA GLY A 609 14.82 54.07 -6.24
C GLY A 609 13.57 54.26 -7.11
N ALA A 610 13.76 54.64 -8.37
CA ALA A 610 12.69 54.79 -9.36
C ALA A 610 12.41 53.51 -10.18
N LEU A 611 13.10 52.41 -9.89
CA LEU A 611 12.99 51.16 -10.67
C LEU A 611 11.98 50.20 -10.03
N PRO A 612 11.05 49.61 -10.82
CA PRO A 612 9.96 48.79 -10.31
C PRO A 612 10.39 47.41 -9.78
N GLY A 613 11.58 46.92 -10.12
CA GLY A 613 12.00 45.56 -9.79
C GLY A 613 11.14 44.49 -10.49
N GLY A 614 11.11 43.28 -9.93
CA GLY A 614 10.26 42.17 -10.39
C GLY A 614 10.93 41.16 -11.33
N ALA A 615 12.19 41.37 -11.72
CA ALA A 615 12.93 40.42 -12.53
C ALA A 615 13.36 39.18 -11.73
N VAL A 616 13.38 38.02 -12.40
CA VAL A 616 14.11 36.85 -11.90
C VAL A 616 15.61 37.13 -11.99
N ALA A 617 16.32 36.82 -10.92
CA ALA A 617 17.76 36.93 -10.79
C ALA A 617 18.37 35.56 -10.47
N TYR A 618 19.57 35.33 -10.96
CA TYR A 618 20.40 34.17 -10.65
C TYR A 618 21.77 34.63 -10.16
N LEU A 619 22.11 34.26 -8.93
CA LEU A 619 23.44 34.38 -8.37
C LEU A 619 24.21 33.08 -8.60
N LEU A 620 25.27 33.18 -9.39
CA LEU A 620 26.18 32.08 -9.70
C LEU A 620 27.11 31.80 -8.51
N PRO A 621 27.60 30.56 -8.32
CA PRO A 621 28.44 30.20 -7.18
C PRO A 621 29.86 30.82 -7.22
N ARG A 622 30.24 31.41 -8.37
CA ARG A 622 31.56 31.99 -8.65
C ARG A 622 31.38 33.17 -9.63
N PRO A 623 32.39 34.04 -9.80
CA PRO A 623 32.35 35.11 -10.82
C PRO A 623 31.99 34.55 -12.20
N LEU A 624 31.23 35.32 -12.99
CA LEU A 624 30.81 34.90 -14.31
C LEU A 624 32.00 34.55 -15.21
N GLY A 625 33.07 35.36 -15.18
CA GLY A 625 34.28 35.12 -15.96
C GLY A 625 34.90 33.74 -15.70
N GLN A 626 34.83 33.25 -14.45
CA GLN A 626 35.34 31.92 -14.12
C GLN A 626 34.48 30.79 -14.71
N HIS A 627 33.16 31.01 -14.83
CA HIS A 627 32.29 30.05 -15.52
C HIS A 627 32.55 30.04 -17.02
N VAL A 628 32.93 31.18 -17.60
CA VAL A 628 33.38 31.27 -19.00
C VAL A 628 34.72 30.55 -19.21
N GLU A 629 35.72 30.82 -18.36
CA GLU A 629 37.04 30.17 -18.41
C GLU A 629 36.94 28.64 -18.29
N THR A 630 36.06 28.15 -17.41
CA THR A 630 35.84 26.72 -17.21
C THR A 630 34.89 26.10 -18.24
N LYS A 631 34.48 26.85 -19.27
CA LYS A 631 33.53 26.45 -20.31
C LYS A 631 32.18 25.97 -19.76
N ALA A 632 31.83 26.39 -18.55
CA ALA A 632 30.52 26.15 -17.97
C ALA A 632 29.46 27.06 -18.59
N MET A 633 29.88 28.24 -19.04
CA MET A 633 29.10 29.19 -19.79
C MET A 633 29.93 29.69 -20.97
N GLU A 634 29.27 30.18 -22.01
CA GLU A 634 29.92 30.82 -23.15
C GLU A 634 29.24 32.15 -23.44
N LYS A 635 30.03 33.17 -23.73
CA LYS A 635 29.53 34.48 -24.12
C LYS A 635 28.97 34.41 -25.54
N VAL A 636 27.72 34.80 -25.72
CA VAL A 636 27.13 34.92 -27.05
C VAL A 636 27.74 36.15 -27.70
N SER A 637 28.47 35.95 -28.79
CA SER A 637 29.00 37.05 -29.59
C SER A 637 27.83 37.76 -30.26
N ALA A 638 27.75 39.08 -30.10
CA ALA A 638 26.74 39.92 -30.74
C ALA A 638 26.94 39.97 -32.26
#